data_AF-A0A963Q1P3-F1
#
_entry.id   AF-A0A963Q1P3-F1
#
_cell.length_a   1.000
_cell.length_b   1.000
_cell.length_c   1.000
_cell.angle_alpha   90.00
_cell.angle_beta   90.00
_cell.angle_gamma   90.00
#
_symmetry.space_group_name_H-M   'P 1'
#
loop_
_entity.id
_entity.type
_entity.pdbx_description
1 polymer ?
#
loop_
_entity_poly.entity_id
_entity_poly.type
_entity_poly.pdbx_seq_one_letter_code
_entity_poly.pdbx_strand_id
1 'polypeptide(L)'
;MSIHAALHHVTSYRYDRLVQLGPQVIRLRPAPHCRSKIISYSLKVEPSGHFINWQQDPFANWQARLVFPEKTDHFTVTVDLVAEMAVYNPFDFFLEPKAENFPFEYDPLVKEELAPYLAKAAPTPLFAKYLEGIDRSPQRTIDFLVQINQRLQHDVSYLIRMEPGVQTPEETLTKASGSCRDSGWLLVQLLRHCGLAARFVSGYLIQLKPDVKSLDGPSGTEVDFTDLHAWCEVYLPGAGWIGLDPTSGLLAGEGHIPLACTPQPSGAAPIEGLVDDAEVSFGHDMKVTRIHESPRVTLPYSDEQWEAILQLGDQVDAQLKADDVRLTMGGEPTYVGIDDRDGAEWNTAALGPTKRVFALDLLYRLKERYGPNGFLHLGQGKWYPGEQLPRWALSLFWRADGKPVWHDPGLLADERQPQHAKPEDAERFIQALAHRLGVGTSTIRAGYEDPWHYIQSERRLAVNVDPFDSRLDDEMERARLRRVFTQGLDKPIGYLLPLRATSQLDVTPEFLRDLPVDKRPHWLTGRWWFRDDRLYLVPGDSPMGFRLPLNGLPWVSDEDYAHLFEKDPFAPEAPLPDPDAPEAKDGEDAERGLDPRDREPRRFESAAWVPRTALCVEVRDPVRSHTADIEQPEITGDDEDAEARRAARSRHQAAVARYALKPGQSSMLYVFMPPLEHVEDYLNLVAAIEATAAELKLPVVMEGYAPPRDKRLKMLQITPDPGVIEANIQPVDNWRDLVANTEFLYQAAFESRLSAEKFMTDGRHTGTGGGNHFVLGGATPDDSPFLRKPELLASLILYWHNHPSLSYLFSGMFIGPTSQAPRVDEARNDQLYELEIALQEIHAARERHGDAMPPWLVDRSLRNILVDVTGNTHRSEFCIDKLYSPDSPTGRLGLLEMRAFEMPPHARMSIAQQLLMRALAARFWREPYTAPATRWGTQLHDRFLLPAYVR
;
A
#
# COMPACT_ATOMS: atom_id res chain seq x y z
N MET A 1 3.51 -17.87 -16.55
CA MET A 1 4.01 -18.06 -17.93
C MET A 1 5.18 -17.13 -18.13
N SER A 2 6.27 -17.61 -18.73
CA SER A 2 7.60 -17.00 -18.76
C SER A 2 7.85 -16.21 -20.06
N ILE A 3 8.77 -15.25 -20.01
CA ILE A 3 9.23 -14.50 -21.19
C ILE A 3 10.16 -15.40 -22.01
N HIS A 4 10.07 -15.38 -23.33
CA HIS A 4 11.09 -15.97 -24.19
C HIS A 4 12.00 -14.87 -24.75
N ALA A 5 13.29 -14.96 -24.44
CA ALA A 5 14.32 -14.03 -24.91
C ALA A 5 15.17 -14.70 -25.99
N ALA A 6 15.29 -14.05 -27.14
CA ALA A 6 16.22 -14.42 -28.20
C ALA A 6 17.52 -13.64 -28.02
N LEU A 7 18.65 -14.32 -27.95
CA LEU A 7 19.99 -13.73 -27.96
C LEU A 7 20.66 -14.02 -29.30
N HIS A 8 21.20 -12.96 -29.90
CA HIS A 8 22.02 -12.96 -31.10
C HIS A 8 23.44 -12.53 -30.70
N HIS A 9 24.44 -13.36 -31.01
CA HIS A 9 25.84 -13.08 -30.74
C HIS A 9 26.67 -13.31 -32.00
N VAL A 10 27.42 -12.30 -32.41
CA VAL A 10 28.41 -12.37 -33.49
C VAL A 10 29.78 -11.98 -32.96
N THR A 11 30.76 -12.85 -33.17
CA THR A 11 32.18 -12.52 -33.05
C THR A 11 32.85 -12.68 -34.41
N SER A 12 33.47 -11.61 -34.90
CA SER A 12 34.10 -11.56 -36.22
C SER A 12 35.56 -11.13 -36.12
N TYR A 13 36.44 -11.87 -36.78
CA TYR A 13 37.84 -11.56 -36.97
C TYR A 13 38.07 -11.32 -38.46
N ARG A 14 38.69 -10.20 -38.82
CA ARG A 14 39.10 -9.92 -40.19
C ARG A 14 40.59 -9.68 -40.24
N TYR A 15 41.28 -10.45 -41.07
CA TYR A 15 42.73 -10.43 -41.18
C TYR A 15 43.14 -9.54 -42.36
N ASP A 16 44.27 -8.86 -42.24
CA ASP A 16 44.85 -8.02 -43.29
C ASP A 16 45.33 -8.82 -44.53
N ARG A 17 45.40 -10.15 -44.41
CA ARG A 17 45.88 -11.10 -45.41
C ARG A 17 45.18 -12.46 -45.28
N LEU A 18 45.37 -13.34 -46.26
CA LEU A 18 44.95 -14.74 -46.17
C LEU A 18 45.82 -15.51 -45.16
N VAL A 19 45.23 -15.95 -44.06
CA VAL A 19 45.86 -16.73 -43.00
C VAL A 19 45.42 -18.19 -43.02
N GLN A 20 46.29 -19.10 -42.59
CA GLN A 20 45.88 -20.44 -42.21
C GLN A 20 45.28 -20.40 -40.80
N LEU A 21 44.01 -20.77 -40.67
CA LEU A 21 43.43 -21.07 -39.36
C LEU A 21 43.83 -22.48 -38.97
N GLY A 22 44.55 -22.62 -37.86
CA GLY A 22 44.75 -23.90 -37.19
C GLY A 22 43.46 -24.35 -36.50
N PRO A 23 43.48 -25.49 -35.76
CA PRO A 23 42.31 -25.97 -35.05
C PRO A 23 41.72 -24.90 -34.11
N GLN A 24 40.43 -24.61 -34.29
CA GLN A 24 39.68 -23.68 -33.43
C GLN A 24 38.77 -24.48 -32.48
N VAL A 25 38.50 -23.92 -31.31
CA VAL A 25 37.59 -24.45 -30.29
C VAL A 25 36.60 -23.36 -29.93
N ILE A 26 35.30 -23.65 -30.10
CA ILE A 26 34.20 -22.76 -29.75
C ILE A 26 33.40 -23.38 -28.59
N ARG A 27 33.25 -22.62 -27.50
CA ARG A 27 32.54 -23.02 -26.27
C ARG A 27 31.29 -22.16 -26.04
N LEU A 28 30.58 -21.81 -27.11
CA LEU A 28 29.43 -20.90 -27.07
C LEU A 28 28.07 -21.60 -27.03
N ARG A 29 28.03 -22.88 -26.63
CA ARG A 29 26.79 -23.65 -26.47
C ARG A 29 26.45 -23.77 -24.97
N PRO A 30 25.22 -23.49 -24.54
CA PRO A 30 24.79 -23.65 -23.14
C PRO A 30 25.15 -25.02 -22.56
N ALA A 31 25.71 -25.01 -21.36
CA ALA A 31 26.17 -26.19 -20.66
C ALA A 31 24.99 -27.11 -20.30
N PRO A 32 25.19 -28.44 -20.22
CA PRO A 32 24.12 -29.39 -19.92
C PRO A 32 23.35 -29.15 -18.62
N HIS A 33 23.99 -28.48 -17.65
CA HIS A 33 23.44 -28.19 -16.32
C HIS A 33 22.84 -26.78 -16.20
N CYS A 34 22.66 -26.07 -17.32
CA CYS A 34 21.97 -24.78 -17.33
C CYS A 34 20.54 -24.94 -16.77
N ARG A 35 20.20 -24.15 -15.76
CA ARG A 35 18.86 -24.17 -15.12
C ARG A 35 17.80 -23.57 -16.04
N SER A 36 18.16 -22.53 -16.79
CA SER A 36 17.27 -21.88 -17.76
C SER A 36 17.07 -22.78 -18.98
N LYS A 37 15.80 -23.00 -19.33
CA LYS A 37 15.47 -23.89 -20.44
C LYS A 37 15.78 -23.22 -21.78
N ILE A 38 16.70 -23.82 -22.52
CA ILE A 38 17.07 -23.38 -23.88
C ILE A 38 16.11 -24.03 -24.89
N ILE A 39 15.27 -23.20 -25.51
CA ILE A 39 14.24 -23.64 -26.47
C ILE A 39 14.87 -23.96 -27.83
N SER A 40 15.81 -23.13 -28.27
CA SER A 40 16.54 -23.35 -29.52
C SER A 40 17.96 -22.80 -29.44
N TYR A 41 18.86 -23.40 -30.21
CA TYR A 41 20.25 -22.98 -30.34
C TYR A 41 20.71 -23.22 -31.78
N SER A 42 21.44 -22.26 -32.35
CA SER A 42 22.12 -22.40 -33.63
C SER A 42 23.55 -21.86 -33.54
N LEU A 43 24.46 -22.52 -34.27
CA LEU A 43 25.85 -22.08 -34.46
C LEU A 43 26.11 -22.01 -35.96
N LYS A 44 26.41 -20.82 -36.46
CA LYS A 44 26.87 -20.59 -37.83
C LYS A 44 28.32 -20.14 -37.78
N VAL A 45 29.18 -20.75 -38.59
CA VAL A 45 30.58 -20.38 -38.69
C VAL A 45 30.95 -20.10 -40.14
N GLU A 46 31.68 -19.02 -40.35
CA GLU A 46 32.23 -18.59 -41.63
C GLU A 46 33.76 -18.50 -41.53
N PRO A 47 34.51 -19.00 -42.54
CA PRO A 47 34.06 -19.54 -43.83
C PRO A 47 33.29 -20.86 -43.70
N SER A 48 32.31 -21.10 -44.57
CA SER A 48 31.45 -22.29 -44.51
C SER A 48 32.17 -23.60 -44.86
N GLY A 49 33.30 -23.52 -45.58
CA GLY A 49 34.15 -24.66 -45.91
C GLY A 49 35.02 -25.08 -44.73
N HIS A 50 34.45 -25.74 -43.72
CA HIS A 50 35.17 -26.23 -42.55
C HIS A 50 34.67 -27.61 -42.12
N PHE A 51 35.51 -28.34 -41.38
CA PHE A 51 35.08 -29.53 -40.65
C PHE A 51 34.73 -29.13 -39.21
N ILE A 52 33.58 -29.59 -38.70
CA ILE A 52 33.14 -29.38 -37.32
C ILE A 52 32.97 -30.73 -36.61
N ASN A 53 33.55 -30.85 -35.43
CA ASN A 53 33.33 -31.99 -34.52
C ASN A 53 32.85 -31.49 -33.16
N TRP A 54 31.64 -31.89 -32.77
CA TRP A 54 31.09 -31.61 -31.45
C TRP A 54 31.56 -32.67 -30.44
N GLN A 55 32.08 -32.23 -29.31
CA GLN A 55 32.48 -33.09 -28.21
C GLN A 55 32.19 -32.43 -26.86
N GLN A 56 32.41 -33.19 -25.78
CA GLN A 56 32.47 -32.65 -24.43
C GLN A 56 33.91 -32.66 -23.93
N ASP A 57 34.29 -31.64 -23.17
CA ASP A 57 35.56 -31.61 -22.44
C ASP A 57 35.48 -32.51 -21.18
N PRO A 58 36.58 -32.72 -20.44
CA PRO A 58 36.56 -33.51 -19.19
C PRO A 58 35.64 -32.97 -18.08
N PHE A 59 35.14 -31.74 -18.23
CA PHE A 59 34.23 -31.08 -17.29
C PHE A 59 32.78 -31.04 -17.82
N ALA A 60 32.48 -31.81 -18.88
CA ALA A 60 31.19 -31.92 -19.55
C ALA A 60 30.71 -30.65 -20.26
N ASN A 61 31.59 -29.69 -20.54
CA ASN A 61 31.24 -28.52 -21.35
C ASN A 61 31.19 -28.88 -22.83
N TRP A 62 30.20 -28.35 -23.56
CA TRP A 62 30.12 -28.53 -25.00
C TRP A 62 31.19 -27.70 -25.71
N GLN A 63 31.95 -28.35 -26.61
CA GLN A 63 32.90 -27.65 -27.46
C GLN A 63 32.76 -28.11 -28.92
N ALA A 64 32.72 -27.16 -29.84
CA ALA A 64 32.88 -27.42 -31.26
C ALA A 64 34.36 -27.25 -31.61
N ARG A 65 34.98 -28.30 -32.17
CA ARG A 65 36.33 -28.23 -32.74
C ARG A 65 36.24 -28.07 -34.24
N LEU A 66 36.88 -27.03 -34.77
CA LEU A 66 36.82 -26.69 -36.18
C LEU A 66 38.20 -26.73 -36.81
N VAL A 67 38.25 -27.23 -38.04
CA VAL A 67 39.45 -27.25 -38.86
C VAL A 67 39.11 -26.68 -40.23
N PHE A 68 39.94 -25.74 -40.69
CA PHE A 68 39.75 -25.04 -41.95
C PHE A 68 40.80 -25.52 -42.97
N PRO A 69 40.37 -26.19 -44.06
CA PRO A 69 41.30 -26.70 -45.08
C PRO A 69 41.87 -25.59 -45.96
N GLU A 70 41.15 -24.48 -46.13
CA GLU A 70 41.54 -23.36 -46.98
C GLU A 70 41.98 -22.14 -46.16
N LYS A 71 42.88 -21.32 -46.73
CA LYS A 71 43.24 -20.03 -46.14
C LYS A 71 42.08 -19.04 -46.27
N THR A 72 41.95 -18.16 -45.28
CA THR A 72 40.86 -17.17 -45.23
C THR A 72 41.37 -15.80 -44.76
N ASP A 73 40.65 -14.74 -45.11
CA ASP A 73 40.84 -13.38 -44.61
C ASP A 73 39.83 -13.00 -43.52
N HIS A 74 38.93 -13.91 -43.14
CA HIS A 74 37.95 -13.70 -42.08
C HIS A 74 37.61 -14.98 -41.32
N PHE A 75 37.15 -14.83 -40.08
CA PHE A 75 36.57 -15.87 -39.26
C PHE A 75 35.40 -15.28 -38.47
N THR A 76 34.18 -15.75 -38.72
CA THR A 76 32.98 -15.23 -38.03
C THR A 76 32.22 -16.38 -37.39
N VAL A 77 31.86 -16.18 -36.12
CA VAL A 77 31.05 -17.09 -35.32
C VAL A 77 29.77 -16.38 -34.95
N THR A 78 28.63 -16.92 -35.38
CA THR A 78 27.30 -16.42 -35.06
C THR A 78 26.56 -17.47 -34.25
N VAL A 79 26.01 -17.05 -33.11
CA VAL A 79 25.16 -17.85 -32.24
C VAL A 79 23.81 -17.17 -32.11
N ASP A 80 22.75 -17.92 -32.40
CA ASP A 80 21.38 -17.54 -32.09
C ASP A 80 20.84 -18.53 -31.06
N LEU A 81 20.29 -18.03 -29.95
CA LEU A 81 19.65 -18.88 -28.94
C LEU A 81 18.34 -18.26 -28.46
N VAL A 82 17.38 -19.11 -28.08
CA VAL A 82 16.15 -18.69 -27.41
C VAL A 82 16.10 -19.35 -26.05
N ALA A 83 16.01 -18.54 -25.00
CA ALA A 83 15.92 -18.99 -23.61
C ALA A 83 14.54 -18.64 -23.02
N GLU A 84 14.01 -19.57 -22.23
CA GLU A 84 12.86 -19.32 -21.36
C GLU A 84 13.33 -18.63 -20.08
N MET A 85 12.95 -17.37 -19.90
CA MET A 85 13.32 -16.52 -18.76
C MET A 85 12.31 -16.71 -17.62
N ALA A 86 12.21 -17.95 -17.12
CA ALA A 86 11.40 -18.27 -15.94
C ALA A 86 12.21 -17.96 -14.67
N VAL A 87 11.71 -17.04 -13.85
CA VAL A 87 12.31 -16.72 -12.55
C VAL A 87 12.22 -17.96 -11.65
N TYR A 88 13.35 -18.39 -11.08
CA TYR A 88 13.39 -19.39 -10.02
C TYR A 88 14.04 -18.78 -8.77
N ASN A 89 13.64 -19.26 -7.60
CA ASN A 89 14.25 -18.83 -6.35
C ASN A 89 15.70 -19.36 -6.29
N PRO A 90 16.73 -18.49 -6.26
CA PRO A 90 18.12 -18.95 -6.25
C PRO A 90 18.50 -19.67 -4.95
N PHE A 91 17.66 -19.60 -3.91
CA PHE A 91 17.80 -20.29 -2.63
C PHE A 91 16.96 -21.57 -2.52
N ASP A 92 16.26 -21.99 -3.58
CA ASP A 92 15.42 -23.18 -3.58
C ASP A 92 16.26 -24.46 -3.74
N PHE A 93 16.89 -24.85 -2.63
CA PHE A 93 17.65 -26.09 -2.49
C PHE A 93 17.76 -26.44 -1.00
N PHE A 94 18.10 -27.69 -0.70
CA PHE A 94 18.42 -28.14 0.65
C PHE A 94 19.92 -28.43 0.78
N LEU A 95 20.45 -28.27 1.98
CA LEU A 95 21.81 -28.65 2.33
C LEU A 95 21.81 -29.93 3.14
N GLU A 96 22.87 -30.73 3.04
CA GLU A 96 23.09 -31.79 4.02
C GLU A 96 23.35 -31.17 5.40
N PRO A 97 22.93 -31.79 6.52
CA PRO A 97 23.04 -31.21 7.87
C PRO A 97 24.45 -30.72 8.24
N LYS A 98 25.48 -31.43 7.77
CA LYS A 98 26.89 -31.06 8.01
C LYS A 98 27.32 -29.78 7.28
N ALA A 99 26.62 -29.37 6.24
CA ALA A 99 26.94 -28.23 5.38
C ALA A 99 26.02 -27.02 5.63
N GLU A 100 25.03 -27.12 6.54
CA GLU A 100 24.18 -25.99 6.93
C GLU A 100 24.97 -24.84 7.54
N ASN A 101 26.04 -25.16 8.27
CA ASN A 101 26.92 -24.21 8.92
C ASN A 101 28.34 -24.28 8.35
N PHE A 102 28.91 -23.13 8.03
CA PHE A 102 30.31 -22.97 7.66
C PHE A 102 31.14 -22.73 8.93
N PRO A 103 32.37 -23.29 9.05
CA PRO A 103 33.03 -24.18 8.09
C PRO A 103 32.56 -25.64 8.20
N PHE A 104 32.57 -26.35 7.08
CA PHE A 104 32.31 -27.79 7.01
C PHE A 104 33.39 -28.52 6.19
N GLU A 105 33.44 -29.85 6.32
CA GLU A 105 34.32 -30.70 5.53
C GLU A 105 33.54 -31.57 4.53
N TYR A 106 34.09 -31.70 3.33
CA TYR A 106 33.59 -32.65 2.33
C TYR A 106 33.89 -34.09 2.77
N ASP A 107 32.99 -35.01 2.41
CA ASP A 107 33.25 -36.44 2.53
C ASP A 107 34.54 -36.81 1.76
N PRO A 108 35.40 -37.72 2.26
CA PRO A 108 36.68 -38.04 1.62
C PRO A 108 36.58 -38.40 0.13
N LEU A 109 35.55 -39.15 -0.27
CA LEU A 109 35.36 -39.55 -1.68
C LEU A 109 34.97 -38.34 -2.54
N VAL A 110 34.00 -37.56 -2.07
CA VAL A 110 33.55 -36.32 -2.74
C VAL A 110 34.71 -35.31 -2.83
N LYS A 111 35.55 -35.22 -1.80
CA LYS A 111 36.73 -34.35 -1.78
C LYS A 111 37.77 -34.77 -2.83
N GLU A 112 37.95 -36.06 -3.05
CA GLU A 112 38.82 -36.60 -4.10
C GLU A 112 38.28 -36.24 -5.49
N GLU A 113 36.98 -36.41 -5.72
CA GLU A 113 36.31 -36.03 -6.97
C GLU A 113 36.37 -34.52 -7.23
N LEU A 114 36.32 -33.70 -6.17
CA LEU A 114 36.40 -32.24 -6.24
C LEU A 114 37.83 -31.69 -6.23
N ALA A 115 38.87 -32.54 -6.21
CA ALA A 115 40.25 -32.10 -6.07
C ALA A 115 40.69 -30.99 -7.05
N PRO A 116 40.32 -31.01 -8.36
CA PRO A 116 40.65 -29.93 -9.29
C PRO A 116 40.04 -28.57 -8.87
N TYR A 117 38.87 -28.59 -8.25
CA TYR A 117 38.11 -27.41 -7.82
C TYR A 117 38.51 -26.91 -6.42
N LEU A 118 39.38 -27.65 -5.73
CA LEU A 118 39.99 -27.27 -4.44
C LEU A 118 41.43 -26.77 -4.63
N ALA A 119 41.99 -26.85 -5.83
CA ALA A 119 43.36 -26.46 -6.13
C ALA A 119 43.59 -24.95 -5.96
N LYS A 120 44.42 -24.60 -4.96
CA LYS A 120 44.69 -23.23 -4.53
C LYS A 120 45.86 -22.62 -5.31
N ALA A 121 45.71 -21.36 -5.73
CA ALA A 121 46.86 -20.56 -6.12
C ALA A 121 47.69 -20.20 -4.87
N ALA A 122 49.00 -19.97 -5.06
CA ALA A 122 49.88 -19.53 -3.98
C ALA A 122 49.38 -18.17 -3.41
N PRO A 123 49.32 -18.01 -2.07
CA PRO A 123 48.84 -16.78 -1.48
C PRO A 123 49.91 -15.68 -1.62
N THR A 124 49.63 -14.71 -2.47
CA THR A 124 50.44 -13.50 -2.66
C THR A 124 50.16 -12.47 -1.54
N PRO A 125 51.02 -11.46 -1.32
CA PRO A 125 50.95 -10.60 -0.13
C PRO A 125 49.60 -9.90 0.10
N LEU A 126 49.02 -9.25 -0.91
CA LEU A 126 47.72 -8.57 -0.74
C LEU A 126 46.58 -9.58 -0.64
N PHE A 127 46.63 -10.66 -1.43
CA PHE A 127 45.63 -11.72 -1.33
C PHE A 127 45.61 -12.39 0.04
N ALA A 128 46.78 -12.68 0.63
CA ALA A 128 46.90 -13.24 1.98
C ALA A 128 46.30 -12.28 3.02
N LYS A 129 46.63 -10.99 2.94
CA LYS A 129 46.06 -9.96 3.83
C LYS A 129 44.54 -9.85 3.70
N TYR A 130 44.02 -9.91 2.47
CA TYR A 130 42.57 -9.88 2.24
C TYR A 130 41.89 -11.12 2.82
N LEU A 131 42.50 -12.30 2.63
CA LEU A 131 42.04 -13.59 3.13
C LEU A 131 42.05 -13.69 4.67
N GLU A 132 42.97 -12.99 5.36
CA GLU A 132 42.98 -12.85 6.82
C GLU A 132 41.78 -12.04 7.34
N GLY A 133 41.26 -11.11 6.53
CA GLY A 133 40.10 -10.29 6.90
C GLY A 133 38.76 -11.00 6.73
N ILE A 134 38.70 -12.22 6.20
CA ILE A 134 37.47 -13.00 6.04
C ILE A 134 37.12 -13.67 7.37
N ASP A 135 35.93 -13.37 7.91
CA ASP A 135 35.44 -14.06 9.10
C ASP A 135 35.12 -15.53 8.78
N ARG A 136 35.70 -16.44 9.56
CA ARG A 136 35.50 -17.89 9.44
C ARG A 136 34.90 -18.49 10.70
N SER A 137 34.33 -17.65 11.56
CA SER A 137 33.54 -18.09 12.69
C SER A 137 32.33 -18.91 12.24
N PRO A 138 31.87 -19.88 13.07
CA PRO A 138 30.70 -20.67 12.75
C PRO A 138 29.46 -19.81 12.48
N GLN A 139 28.89 -19.95 11.28
CA GLN A 139 27.67 -19.25 10.87
C GLN A 139 26.95 -20.06 9.78
N ARG A 140 25.70 -19.71 9.44
CA ARG A 140 24.99 -20.38 8.35
C ARG A 140 25.76 -20.23 7.04
N THR A 141 25.91 -21.32 6.30
CA THR A 141 26.71 -21.36 5.07
C THR A 141 26.22 -20.36 4.03
N ILE A 142 24.90 -20.21 3.89
CA ILE A 142 24.31 -19.25 2.93
C ILE A 142 24.62 -17.81 3.31
N ASP A 143 24.53 -17.46 4.60
CA ASP A 143 24.85 -16.12 5.09
C ASP A 143 26.34 -15.81 4.82
N PHE A 144 27.24 -16.77 5.06
CA PHE A 144 28.67 -16.63 4.73
C PHE A 144 28.91 -16.37 3.24
N LEU A 145 28.24 -17.14 2.35
CA LEU A 145 28.38 -16.98 0.89
C LEU A 145 27.83 -15.64 0.40
N VAL A 146 26.70 -15.18 0.94
CA VAL A 146 26.12 -13.87 0.61
C VAL A 146 27.07 -12.76 1.06
N GLN A 147 27.58 -12.82 2.30
CA GLN A 147 28.49 -11.83 2.85
C GLN A 147 29.80 -11.70 2.04
N ILE A 148 30.46 -12.81 1.71
CA ILE A 148 31.72 -12.75 0.95
C ILE A 148 31.50 -12.25 -0.48
N ASN A 149 30.38 -12.60 -1.11
CA ASN A 149 30.04 -12.15 -2.46
C ASN A 149 29.76 -10.63 -2.49
N GLN A 150 28.96 -10.13 -1.55
CA GLN A 150 28.66 -8.69 -1.42
C GLN A 150 29.91 -7.89 -1.04
N ARG A 151 30.78 -8.44 -0.19
CA ARG A 151 32.04 -7.79 0.16
C ARG A 151 32.92 -7.58 -1.06
N LEU A 152 33.04 -8.57 -1.94
CA LEU A 152 33.83 -8.42 -3.17
C LEU A 152 33.24 -7.38 -4.11
N GLN A 153 31.90 -7.35 -4.24
CA GLN A 153 31.20 -6.36 -5.03
C GLN A 153 31.45 -4.94 -4.52
N HIS A 154 31.54 -4.75 -3.21
CA HIS A 154 31.86 -3.47 -2.59
C HIS A 154 33.34 -3.09 -2.75
N ASP A 155 34.25 -4.06 -2.59
CA ASP A 155 35.69 -3.81 -2.52
C ASP A 155 36.37 -3.70 -3.90
N VAL A 156 35.75 -4.21 -4.97
CA VAL A 156 36.32 -4.24 -6.34
C VAL A 156 35.40 -3.50 -7.32
N SER A 157 35.86 -2.37 -7.83
CA SER A 157 35.11 -1.58 -8.82
C SER A 157 35.03 -2.29 -10.19
N TYR A 158 33.84 -2.38 -10.77
CA TYR A 158 33.65 -2.98 -12.09
C TYR A 158 34.13 -2.06 -13.22
N LEU A 159 34.89 -2.62 -14.18
CA LEU A 159 35.27 -1.94 -15.42
C LEU A 159 35.27 -2.89 -16.62
N ILE A 160 34.96 -2.34 -17.79
CA ILE A 160 35.04 -3.06 -19.08
C ILE A 160 36.46 -2.90 -19.62
N ARG A 161 37.12 -4.02 -19.95
CA ARG A 161 38.50 -4.00 -20.44
C ARG A 161 38.74 -5.02 -21.54
N MET A 162 39.51 -4.62 -22.54
CA MET A 162 39.75 -5.40 -23.76
C MET A 162 41.03 -6.23 -23.72
N GLU A 163 41.88 -6.12 -22.69
CA GLU A 163 43.12 -6.87 -22.67
C GLU A 163 42.85 -8.38 -22.51
N PRO A 164 43.65 -9.25 -23.15
CA PRO A 164 43.47 -10.69 -22.99
C PRO A 164 43.84 -11.16 -21.57
N GLY A 165 43.28 -12.30 -21.17
CA GLY A 165 43.59 -12.95 -19.90
C GLY A 165 42.83 -12.42 -18.67
N VAL A 166 42.91 -13.18 -17.58
CA VAL A 166 42.27 -12.89 -16.29
C VAL A 166 43.33 -12.36 -15.32
N GLN A 167 43.01 -11.28 -14.60
CA GLN A 167 43.89 -10.75 -13.56
C GLN A 167 44.10 -11.80 -12.47
N THR A 168 45.31 -11.85 -11.93
CA THR A 168 45.57 -12.60 -10.71
C THR A 168 44.82 -11.97 -9.52
N PRO A 169 44.58 -12.72 -8.43
CA PRO A 169 44.02 -12.16 -7.21
C PRO A 169 44.82 -10.95 -6.68
N GLU A 170 46.16 -11.01 -6.77
CA GLU A 170 47.03 -9.89 -6.37
C GLU A 170 46.77 -8.64 -7.21
N GLU A 171 46.71 -8.78 -8.53
CA GLU A 171 46.48 -7.65 -9.45
C GLU A 171 45.10 -7.03 -9.24
N THR A 172 44.07 -7.87 -9.07
CA THR A 172 42.68 -7.41 -8.85
C THR A 172 42.59 -6.58 -7.56
N LEU A 173 43.21 -7.07 -6.48
CA LEU A 173 43.25 -6.36 -5.19
C LEU A 173 44.16 -5.13 -5.22
N THR A 174 45.26 -5.16 -5.98
CA THR A 174 46.16 -4.01 -6.15
C THR A 174 45.45 -2.87 -6.86
N LYS A 175 44.70 -3.19 -7.92
CA LYS A 175 43.96 -2.20 -8.73
C LYS A 175 42.64 -1.78 -8.10
N ALA A 176 42.13 -2.56 -7.13
CA ALA A 176 40.77 -2.44 -6.58
C ALA A 176 39.69 -2.34 -7.67
N SER A 177 39.96 -2.94 -8.84
CA SER A 177 39.09 -2.85 -10.01
C SER A 177 39.36 -3.96 -11.01
N GLY A 178 38.32 -4.40 -11.71
CA GLY A 178 38.39 -5.51 -12.66
C GLY A 178 37.13 -5.72 -13.48
N SER A 179 37.25 -6.56 -14.50
CA SER A 179 36.10 -7.08 -15.28
C SER A 179 35.47 -8.28 -14.57
N CYS A 180 34.32 -8.76 -15.06
CA CYS A 180 33.58 -9.89 -14.46
C CYS A 180 34.44 -11.15 -14.26
N ARG A 181 35.30 -11.45 -15.23
CA ARG A 181 36.28 -12.56 -15.15
C ARG A 181 37.32 -12.37 -14.04
N ASP A 182 37.68 -11.14 -13.68
CA ASP A 182 38.71 -10.87 -12.66
C ASP A 182 38.10 -11.07 -11.26
N SER A 183 36.94 -10.47 -11.00
CA SER A 183 36.19 -10.64 -9.75
C SER A 183 35.73 -12.08 -9.54
N GLY A 184 35.24 -12.74 -10.60
CA GLY A 184 34.86 -14.15 -10.57
C GLY A 184 36.02 -15.06 -10.18
N TRP A 185 37.22 -14.81 -10.72
CA TRP A 185 38.40 -15.60 -10.37
C TRP A 185 38.93 -15.33 -8.96
N LEU A 186 38.88 -14.07 -8.51
CA LEU A 186 39.19 -13.71 -7.12
C LEU A 186 38.28 -14.45 -6.14
N LEU A 187 36.96 -14.49 -6.40
CA LEU A 187 36.00 -15.22 -5.57
C LEU A 187 36.28 -16.73 -5.56
N VAL A 188 36.58 -17.34 -6.72
CA VAL A 188 36.96 -18.76 -6.80
C VAL A 188 38.16 -19.06 -5.88
N GLN A 189 39.19 -18.21 -5.91
CA GLN A 189 40.37 -18.42 -5.07
C GLN A 189 40.07 -18.21 -3.58
N LEU A 190 39.24 -17.22 -3.21
CA LEU A 190 38.84 -17.04 -1.81
C LEU A 190 38.11 -18.25 -1.26
N LEU A 191 37.10 -18.75 -1.97
CA LEU A 191 36.32 -19.91 -1.55
C LEU A 191 37.20 -21.17 -1.42
N ARG A 192 38.12 -21.39 -2.37
CA ARG A 192 39.10 -22.50 -2.28
C ARG A 192 40.00 -22.38 -1.07
N HIS A 193 40.46 -21.17 -0.74
CA HIS A 193 41.26 -20.93 0.46
C HIS A 193 40.47 -21.09 1.75
N CYS A 194 39.15 -20.83 1.72
CA CYS A 194 38.20 -21.15 2.79
C CYS A 194 37.78 -22.63 2.86
N GLY A 195 38.32 -23.49 1.99
CA GLY A 195 38.06 -24.93 2.02
C GLY A 195 36.87 -25.39 1.19
N LEU A 196 36.24 -24.49 0.42
CA LEU A 196 35.09 -24.78 -0.42
C LEU A 196 35.53 -25.02 -1.87
N ALA A 197 35.00 -26.07 -2.49
CA ALA A 197 35.26 -26.38 -3.90
C ALA A 197 34.55 -25.35 -4.78
N ALA A 198 35.31 -24.64 -5.61
CA ALA A 198 34.80 -23.57 -6.46
C ALA A 198 35.34 -23.67 -7.90
N ARG A 199 34.53 -23.28 -8.87
CA ARG A 199 34.87 -23.29 -10.30
C ARG A 199 34.56 -21.97 -10.98
N PHE A 200 35.33 -21.68 -12.02
CA PHE A 200 35.17 -20.50 -12.86
C PHE A 200 34.14 -20.80 -13.95
N VAL A 201 33.19 -19.90 -14.15
CA VAL A 201 32.15 -20.05 -15.16
C VAL A 201 32.28 -18.92 -16.18
N SER A 202 32.26 -19.27 -17.46
CA SER A 202 32.05 -18.34 -18.57
C SER A 202 30.71 -18.67 -19.22
N GLY A 203 29.90 -17.64 -19.44
CA GLY A 203 28.54 -17.80 -19.92
C GLY A 203 27.98 -16.58 -20.63
N TYR A 204 26.70 -16.64 -20.97
CA TYR A 204 25.93 -15.45 -21.30
C TYR A 204 25.24 -14.92 -20.03
N LEU A 205 25.15 -13.60 -19.93
CA LEU A 205 24.23 -12.94 -19.03
C LEU A 205 23.13 -12.30 -19.88
N ILE A 206 21.88 -12.68 -19.63
CA ILE A 206 20.70 -11.99 -20.15
C ILE A 206 20.06 -11.28 -18.98
N GLN A 207 20.00 -9.95 -19.02
CA GLN A 207 19.26 -9.16 -18.04
C GLN A 207 18.17 -8.39 -18.76
N LEU A 208 16.93 -8.73 -18.41
CA LEU A 208 15.77 -8.02 -18.90
C LEU A 208 15.46 -6.87 -17.96
N LYS A 209 15.02 -5.75 -18.52
CA LYS A 209 14.48 -4.63 -17.77
C LYS A 209 13.31 -5.13 -16.91
N PRO A 210 13.35 -4.96 -15.58
CA PRO A 210 12.25 -5.35 -14.72
C PRO A 210 11.03 -4.45 -14.98
N ASP A 211 9.83 -5.02 -14.85
CA ASP A 211 8.58 -4.26 -15.04
C ASP A 211 8.40 -3.20 -13.95
N VAL A 212 8.85 -3.49 -12.72
CA VAL A 212 8.74 -2.63 -11.54
C VAL A 212 10.12 -2.42 -10.93
N LYS A 213 10.48 -1.17 -10.63
CA LYS A 213 11.75 -0.86 -9.96
C LYS A 213 11.67 -1.26 -8.49
N SER A 214 12.73 -1.86 -7.97
CA SER A 214 12.82 -2.18 -6.55
C SER A 214 12.88 -0.92 -5.70
N LEU A 215 12.26 -0.99 -4.53
CA LEU A 215 12.21 0.08 -3.54
C LEU A 215 13.49 0.19 -2.71
N ASP A 216 14.07 -0.95 -2.30
CA ASP A 216 15.27 -1.03 -1.44
C ASP A 216 16.38 -1.91 -2.03
N GLY A 217 16.15 -2.52 -3.21
CA GLY A 217 17.13 -3.35 -3.91
C GLY A 217 17.83 -2.61 -5.04
N PRO A 218 18.90 -3.19 -5.63
CA PRO A 218 19.51 -2.62 -6.83
C PRO A 218 18.44 -2.48 -7.91
N SER A 219 18.32 -1.27 -8.46
CA SER A 219 17.54 -1.06 -9.67
C SER A 219 18.14 -1.98 -10.72
N GLY A 220 17.40 -3.00 -11.15
CA GLY A 220 17.83 -3.84 -12.27
C GLY A 220 18.12 -2.98 -13.50
N THR A 221 18.56 -3.60 -14.59
CA THR A 221 18.93 -2.85 -15.79
C THR A 221 17.80 -1.95 -16.32
N GLU A 222 18.13 -0.76 -16.80
CA GLU A 222 17.17 0.17 -17.41
C GLU A 222 16.76 -0.25 -18.83
N VAL A 223 17.54 -1.13 -19.46
CA VAL A 223 17.33 -1.66 -20.81
C VAL A 223 17.56 -3.16 -20.83
N ASP A 224 16.89 -3.87 -21.73
CA ASP A 224 17.24 -5.26 -22.00
C ASP A 224 18.67 -5.30 -22.56
N PHE A 225 19.56 -6.05 -21.91
CA PHE A 225 20.91 -6.21 -22.39
C PHE A 225 21.39 -7.65 -22.24
N THR A 226 22.41 -7.96 -23.02
CA THR A 226 23.11 -9.22 -22.91
C THR A 226 24.58 -9.03 -23.22
N ASP A 227 25.42 -9.81 -22.56
CA ASP A 227 26.85 -9.83 -22.77
C ASP A 227 27.42 -11.22 -22.45
N LEU A 228 28.65 -11.48 -22.88
CA LEU A 228 29.47 -12.54 -22.32
C LEU A 228 29.85 -12.15 -20.89
N HIS A 229 29.62 -13.07 -19.97
CA HIS A 229 29.83 -12.85 -18.54
C HIS A 229 30.61 -13.98 -17.90
N ALA A 230 31.18 -13.69 -16.73
CA ALA A 230 31.87 -14.68 -15.94
C ALA A 230 31.57 -14.53 -14.45
N TRP A 231 31.42 -15.66 -13.78
CA TRP A 231 31.07 -15.73 -12.35
C TRP A 231 31.72 -16.95 -11.68
N CYS A 232 31.48 -17.11 -10.38
CA CYS A 232 31.97 -18.21 -9.57
C CYS A 232 30.83 -19.20 -9.29
N GLU A 233 31.11 -20.50 -9.34
CA GLU A 233 30.20 -21.51 -8.77
C GLU A 233 30.89 -22.26 -7.63
N VAL A 234 30.15 -22.51 -6.55
CA VAL A 234 30.59 -23.26 -5.37
C VAL A 234 29.80 -24.55 -5.22
N TYR A 235 30.48 -25.64 -4.89
CA TYR A 235 29.82 -26.93 -4.65
C TYR A 235 29.43 -27.09 -3.18
N LEU A 236 28.14 -27.30 -2.92
CA LEU A 236 27.59 -27.52 -1.59
C LEU A 236 26.93 -28.90 -1.52
N PRO A 237 27.26 -29.75 -0.51
CA PRO A 237 26.57 -31.03 -0.30
C PRO A 237 25.05 -30.83 -0.12
N GLY A 238 24.25 -31.62 -0.83
CA GLY A 238 22.80 -31.45 -0.95
C GLY A 238 22.36 -30.56 -2.12
N ALA A 239 22.93 -29.35 -2.23
CA ALA A 239 22.50 -28.36 -3.22
C ALA A 239 23.21 -28.44 -4.60
N GLY A 240 24.41 -29.04 -4.65
CA GLY A 240 25.23 -29.11 -5.86
C GLY A 240 25.98 -27.80 -6.15
N TRP A 241 26.17 -27.47 -7.43
CA TRP A 241 26.84 -26.25 -7.86
C TRP A 241 25.88 -25.04 -7.81
N ILE A 242 26.25 -24.04 -7.01
CA ILE A 242 25.50 -22.79 -6.82
C ILE A 242 26.33 -21.61 -7.34
N GLY A 243 25.72 -20.77 -8.18
CA GLY A 243 26.38 -19.61 -8.79
C GLY A 243 26.34 -18.36 -7.93
N LEU A 244 27.46 -17.66 -7.88
CA LEU A 244 27.71 -16.41 -7.16
C LEU A 244 28.35 -15.42 -8.14
N ASP A 245 27.72 -14.27 -8.30
CA ASP A 245 28.21 -13.20 -9.16
C ASP A 245 28.80 -12.04 -8.33
N PRO A 246 30.13 -11.96 -8.19
CA PRO A 246 30.78 -10.93 -7.39
C PRO A 246 30.76 -9.55 -8.05
N THR A 247 30.28 -9.42 -9.30
CA THR A 247 30.08 -8.08 -9.90
C THR A 247 28.76 -7.45 -9.48
N SER A 248 27.72 -8.26 -9.27
CA SER A 248 26.42 -7.78 -8.78
C SER A 248 26.26 -7.95 -7.26
N GLY A 249 27.05 -8.81 -6.63
CA GLY A 249 26.89 -9.18 -5.23
C GLY A 249 25.70 -10.13 -4.98
N LEU A 250 25.10 -10.66 -6.05
CA LEU A 250 23.93 -11.54 -6.02
C LEU A 250 24.29 -12.98 -6.38
N LEU A 251 23.40 -13.93 -6.03
CA LEU A 251 23.45 -15.28 -6.57
C LEU A 251 23.08 -15.26 -8.06
N ALA A 252 23.61 -16.22 -8.83
CA ALA A 252 23.29 -16.38 -10.24
C ALA A 252 21.81 -16.77 -10.44
N GLY A 253 21.09 -15.96 -11.22
CA GLY A 253 19.67 -16.15 -11.52
C GLY A 253 19.43 -16.77 -12.90
N GLU A 254 18.19 -16.69 -13.38
CA GLU A 254 17.74 -17.23 -14.67
C GLU A 254 18.43 -16.61 -15.89
N GLY A 255 18.99 -15.41 -15.72
CA GLY A 255 19.78 -14.72 -16.73
C GLY A 255 21.19 -15.27 -16.92
N HIS A 256 21.73 -16.03 -15.97
CA HIS A 256 23.09 -16.57 -16.01
C HIS A 256 23.08 -17.93 -16.73
N ILE A 257 23.41 -17.92 -18.02
CA ILE A 257 23.43 -19.11 -18.88
C ILE A 257 24.87 -19.62 -18.96
N PRO A 258 25.27 -20.65 -18.18
CA PRO A 258 26.61 -21.19 -18.23
C PRO A 258 26.90 -21.80 -19.61
N LEU A 259 28.07 -21.51 -20.16
CA LEU A 259 28.55 -22.09 -21.41
C LEU A 259 29.71 -23.07 -21.15
N ALA A 260 30.70 -22.62 -20.35
CA ALA A 260 31.84 -23.43 -19.93
C ALA A 260 32.15 -23.20 -18.44
N CYS A 261 32.19 -24.28 -17.66
CA CYS A 261 32.51 -24.29 -16.24
C CYS A 261 33.78 -25.11 -16.01
N THR A 262 34.86 -24.48 -15.54
CA THR A 262 36.18 -25.11 -15.44
C THR A 262 36.89 -24.77 -14.13
N PRO A 263 37.83 -25.61 -13.66
CA PRO A 263 38.65 -25.27 -12.50
C PRO A 263 39.63 -24.10 -12.74
N GLN A 264 39.97 -23.83 -14.00
CA GLN A 264 40.94 -22.80 -14.39
C GLN A 264 40.35 -21.91 -15.50
N PRO A 265 40.50 -20.58 -15.44
CA PRO A 265 39.85 -19.68 -16.40
C PRO A 265 40.31 -19.89 -17.85
N SER A 266 41.56 -20.35 -18.06
CA SER A 266 42.09 -20.67 -19.38
C SER A 266 41.27 -21.73 -20.13
N GLY A 267 40.65 -22.66 -19.41
CA GLY A 267 39.78 -23.68 -20.02
C GLY A 267 38.39 -23.17 -20.42
N ALA A 268 38.01 -21.97 -19.99
CA ALA A 268 36.69 -21.39 -20.21
C ALA A 268 36.68 -20.31 -21.31
N ALA A 269 37.77 -20.14 -22.06
CA ALA A 269 37.83 -19.17 -23.16
C ALA A 269 36.72 -19.47 -24.20
N PRO A 270 35.86 -18.48 -24.55
CA PRO A 270 34.74 -18.70 -25.46
C PRO A 270 35.14 -19.18 -26.85
N ILE A 271 36.23 -18.63 -27.39
CA ILE A 271 36.86 -19.01 -28.65
C ILE A 271 38.37 -19.09 -28.43
N GLU A 272 39.00 -20.18 -28.86
CA GLU A 272 40.42 -20.43 -28.71
C GLU A 272 40.96 -21.15 -29.97
N GLY A 273 42.14 -20.79 -30.44
CA GLY A 273 42.78 -21.51 -31.55
C GLY A 273 44.06 -20.87 -32.03
N LEU A 274 44.65 -21.48 -33.06
CA LEU A 274 45.91 -21.03 -33.67
C LEU A 274 45.61 -20.28 -34.98
N VAL A 275 46.36 -19.22 -35.24
CA VAL A 275 46.30 -18.44 -36.48
C VAL A 275 47.71 -18.04 -36.89
N ASP A 276 47.97 -17.94 -38.20
CA ASP A 276 49.19 -17.32 -38.71
C ASP A 276 49.32 -15.87 -38.20
N ASP A 277 50.56 -15.36 -38.13
CA ASP A 277 50.81 -13.97 -37.75
C ASP A 277 50.19 -12.99 -38.77
N ALA A 278 49.24 -12.18 -38.30
CA ALA A 278 48.47 -11.23 -39.10
C ALA A 278 47.89 -10.11 -38.24
N GLU A 279 47.67 -8.94 -38.86
CA GLU A 279 46.92 -7.87 -38.21
C GLU A 279 45.42 -8.22 -38.26
N VAL A 280 44.74 -8.12 -37.11
CA VAL A 280 43.33 -8.50 -36.98
C VAL A 280 42.47 -7.32 -36.58
N SER A 281 41.41 -7.09 -37.35
CA SER A 281 40.26 -6.28 -36.95
C SER A 281 39.24 -7.18 -36.26
N PHE A 282 38.94 -6.85 -35.01
CA PHE A 282 37.98 -7.60 -34.17
C PHE A 282 36.65 -6.85 -34.09
N GLY A 283 35.56 -7.58 -34.34
CA GLY A 283 34.18 -7.09 -34.19
C GLY A 283 33.39 -8.02 -33.28
N HIS A 284 32.55 -7.44 -32.44
CA HIS A 284 31.69 -8.14 -31.51
C HIS A 284 30.34 -7.42 -31.44
N ASP A 285 29.24 -8.15 -31.68
CA ASP A 285 27.87 -7.66 -31.62
C ASP A 285 27.03 -8.65 -30.81
N MET A 286 26.31 -8.15 -29.81
CA MET A 286 25.38 -8.93 -29.01
C MET A 286 24.07 -8.17 -28.84
N LYS A 287 22.95 -8.87 -29.05
CA LYS A 287 21.60 -8.31 -28.94
C LYS A 287 20.68 -9.30 -28.28
N VAL A 288 19.75 -8.79 -27.49
CA VAL A 288 18.64 -9.57 -26.93
C VAL A 288 17.32 -8.98 -27.40
N THR A 289 16.32 -9.82 -27.64
CA THR A 289 14.97 -9.40 -28.02
C THR A 289 13.94 -10.30 -27.35
N ARG A 290 12.91 -9.71 -26.73
CA ARG A 290 11.75 -10.46 -26.23
C ARG A 290 10.91 -10.90 -27.43
N ILE A 291 10.81 -12.20 -27.68
CA ILE A 291 10.05 -12.74 -28.84
C ILE A 291 8.66 -13.28 -28.47
N HIS A 292 8.47 -13.60 -27.19
CA HIS A 292 7.17 -13.98 -26.66
C HIS A 292 7.04 -13.43 -25.24
N GLU A 293 5.98 -12.66 -25.02
CA GLU A 293 5.69 -12.04 -23.74
C GLU A 293 4.25 -12.34 -23.35
N SER A 294 4.07 -13.28 -22.43
CA SER A 294 2.77 -13.52 -21.82
C SER A 294 2.39 -12.35 -20.90
N PRO A 295 1.10 -11.95 -20.84
CA PRO A 295 0.63 -10.99 -19.84
C PRO A 295 1.04 -11.39 -18.44
N ARG A 296 1.50 -10.41 -17.65
CA ARG A 296 1.90 -10.59 -16.26
C ARG A 296 1.10 -9.66 -15.37
N VAL A 297 1.07 -9.97 -14.09
CA VAL A 297 0.48 -9.08 -13.08
C VAL A 297 1.10 -7.69 -13.13
N THR A 298 2.42 -7.62 -13.28
CA THR A 298 3.20 -6.38 -13.35
C THR A 298 3.10 -5.65 -14.69
N LEU A 299 2.65 -6.34 -15.74
CA LEU A 299 2.44 -5.78 -17.08
C LEU A 299 1.28 -6.50 -17.77
N PRO A 300 0.02 -6.16 -17.40
CA PRO A 300 -1.16 -6.93 -17.79
C PRO A 300 -1.61 -6.72 -19.23
N TYR A 301 -1.22 -5.59 -19.83
CA TYR A 301 -1.58 -5.21 -21.19
C TYR A 301 -0.35 -4.71 -21.95
N SER A 302 -0.26 -5.04 -23.24
CA SER A 302 0.70 -4.36 -24.12
C SER A 302 0.34 -2.88 -24.28
N ASP A 303 1.29 -2.07 -24.74
CA ASP A 303 1.04 -0.63 -24.98
C ASP A 303 -0.10 -0.40 -25.98
N GLU A 304 -0.18 -1.23 -27.02
CA GLU A 304 -1.24 -1.19 -28.03
C GLU A 304 -2.62 -1.53 -27.43
N GLN A 305 -2.68 -2.58 -26.59
CA GLN A 305 -3.92 -2.95 -25.89
C GLN A 305 -4.35 -1.86 -24.91
N TRP A 306 -3.39 -1.28 -24.18
CA TRP A 306 -3.66 -0.23 -23.23
C TRP A 306 -4.18 1.04 -23.92
N GLU A 307 -3.56 1.44 -25.02
CA GLU A 307 -4.03 2.56 -25.82
C GLU A 307 -5.45 2.33 -26.37
N ALA A 308 -5.77 1.11 -26.82
CA ALA A 308 -7.13 0.76 -27.24
C ALA A 308 -8.15 0.87 -26.09
N ILE A 309 -7.79 0.47 -24.87
CA ILE A 309 -8.62 0.63 -23.67
C ILE A 309 -8.84 2.11 -23.36
N LEU A 310 -7.79 2.94 -23.43
CA LEU A 310 -7.89 4.38 -23.21
C LEU A 310 -8.83 5.05 -24.23
N GLN A 311 -8.70 4.69 -25.51
CA GLN A 311 -9.56 5.20 -26.58
C GLN A 311 -11.02 4.78 -26.41
N LEU A 312 -11.28 3.53 -26.01
CA LEU A 312 -12.63 3.08 -25.70
C LEU A 312 -13.23 3.86 -24.52
N GLY A 313 -12.43 4.13 -23.49
CA GLY A 313 -12.86 4.96 -22.37
C GLY A 313 -13.20 6.39 -22.76
N ASP A 314 -12.42 7.02 -23.65
CA ASP A 314 -12.75 8.34 -24.20
C ASP A 314 -14.09 8.32 -24.98
N GLN A 315 -14.35 7.25 -25.74
CA GLN A 315 -15.60 7.07 -26.47
C GLN A 315 -16.80 6.92 -25.52
N VAL A 316 -16.66 6.11 -24.47
CA VAL A 316 -17.69 5.93 -23.43
C VAL A 316 -17.95 7.25 -22.69
N ASP A 317 -16.90 7.99 -22.34
CA ASP A 317 -17.02 9.29 -21.67
C ASP A 317 -17.75 10.33 -22.54
N ALA A 318 -17.43 10.36 -23.84
CA ALA A 318 -18.13 11.21 -24.82
C ALA A 318 -19.62 10.85 -24.91
N GLN A 319 -19.96 9.56 -24.86
CA GLN A 319 -21.34 9.09 -24.84
C GLN A 319 -22.07 9.49 -23.54
N LEU A 320 -21.46 9.26 -22.37
CA LEU A 320 -22.04 9.66 -21.08
C LEU A 320 -22.35 11.16 -21.02
N LYS A 321 -21.47 11.98 -21.60
CA LYS A 321 -21.67 13.44 -21.74
C LYS A 321 -22.78 13.78 -22.73
N ALA A 322 -22.81 13.14 -23.90
CA ALA A 322 -23.83 13.38 -24.92
C ALA A 322 -25.25 13.05 -24.44
N ASP A 323 -25.40 12.04 -23.59
CA ASP A 323 -26.68 11.61 -23.06
C ASP A 323 -27.04 12.23 -21.68
N ASP A 324 -26.24 13.20 -21.20
CA ASP A 324 -26.38 13.87 -19.88
C ASP A 324 -26.53 12.89 -18.71
N VAL A 325 -25.70 11.84 -18.64
CA VAL A 325 -25.78 10.83 -17.56
C VAL A 325 -25.27 11.37 -16.22
N ARG A 326 -24.30 12.31 -16.25
CA ARG A 326 -23.65 12.91 -15.05
C ARG A 326 -23.01 11.90 -14.10
N LEU A 327 -22.53 10.78 -14.64
CA LEU A 327 -21.92 9.71 -13.88
C LEU A 327 -20.58 10.16 -13.27
N THR A 328 -20.50 10.11 -11.94
CA THR A 328 -19.24 10.13 -11.20
C THR A 328 -18.87 8.73 -10.76
N MET A 329 -17.57 8.47 -10.64
CA MET A 329 -17.03 7.19 -10.19
C MET A 329 -15.85 7.42 -9.24
N GLY A 330 -15.90 6.77 -8.08
CA GLY A 330 -14.80 6.66 -7.13
C GLY A 330 -14.53 5.20 -6.77
N GLY A 331 -13.59 4.97 -5.85
CA GLY A 331 -13.27 3.63 -5.41
C GLY A 331 -12.74 3.58 -3.99
N GLU A 332 -12.82 2.38 -3.41
CA GLU A 332 -12.32 2.02 -2.08
C GLU A 332 -11.25 0.90 -2.20
N PRO A 333 -10.14 1.10 -2.93
CA PRO A 333 -9.08 0.11 -3.06
C PRO A 333 -8.42 -0.20 -1.72
N THR A 334 -7.99 -1.45 -1.58
CA THR A 334 -7.37 -1.96 -0.36
C THR A 334 -5.92 -2.38 -0.58
N TYR A 335 -5.09 -2.18 0.44
CA TYR A 335 -3.65 -2.41 0.38
C TYR A 335 -3.11 -3.14 1.62
N VAL A 336 -2.01 -3.87 1.44
CA VAL A 336 -1.26 -4.58 2.49
C VAL A 336 0.21 -4.13 2.52
N GLY A 337 0.89 -4.25 3.66
CA GLY A 337 2.31 -3.93 3.79
C GLY A 337 3.21 -4.84 2.95
N ILE A 338 4.26 -4.28 2.33
CA ILE A 338 5.24 -5.03 1.53
C ILE A 338 6.26 -5.76 2.41
N ASP A 339 6.73 -5.09 3.47
CA ASP A 339 7.87 -5.54 4.27
C ASP A 339 7.53 -6.70 5.23
N ASP A 340 6.25 -6.83 5.60
CA ASP A 340 5.76 -7.89 6.50
C ASP A 340 4.36 -8.39 6.10
N ARG A 341 4.26 -9.04 4.94
CA ARG A 341 2.98 -9.57 4.42
C ARG A 341 2.34 -10.64 5.31
N ASP A 342 3.13 -11.28 6.18
CA ASP A 342 2.68 -12.36 7.08
C ASP A 342 2.25 -11.83 8.46
N GLY A 343 2.50 -10.55 8.75
CA GLY A 343 2.14 -9.92 10.01
C GLY A 343 0.65 -10.00 10.31
N ALA A 344 0.30 -10.13 11.58
CA ALA A 344 -1.10 -10.20 12.01
C ALA A 344 -1.92 -8.99 11.54
N GLU A 345 -1.32 -7.79 11.52
CA GLU A 345 -1.97 -6.57 11.04
C GLU A 345 -2.37 -6.65 9.54
N TRP A 346 -1.69 -7.48 8.74
CA TRP A 346 -1.93 -7.65 7.29
C TRP A 346 -2.69 -8.95 6.94
N ASN A 347 -3.14 -9.68 7.95
CA ASN A 347 -3.83 -10.96 7.79
C ASN A 347 -5.18 -11.01 8.52
N THR A 348 -5.23 -10.52 9.76
CA THR A 348 -6.38 -10.71 10.64
C THR A 348 -6.73 -9.48 11.46
N ALA A 349 -5.73 -8.77 11.99
CA ALA A 349 -5.95 -7.63 12.86
C ALA A 349 -6.33 -6.38 12.07
N ALA A 350 -7.26 -5.59 12.61
CA ALA A 350 -7.64 -4.32 12.04
C ALA A 350 -6.56 -3.26 12.24
N LEU A 351 -5.99 -3.19 13.45
CA LEU A 351 -4.94 -2.24 13.81
C LEU A 351 -3.58 -2.94 13.85
N GLY A 352 -2.51 -2.14 13.83
CA GLY A 352 -1.15 -2.62 13.99
C GLY A 352 -0.13 -1.50 14.01
N PRO A 353 1.12 -1.80 14.40
CA PRO A 353 2.17 -0.82 14.64
C PRO A 353 2.65 -0.12 13.37
N THR A 354 2.59 -0.77 12.20
CA THR A 354 3.08 -0.18 10.94
C THR A 354 1.95 0.39 10.08
N LYS A 355 0.73 -0.15 10.21
CA LYS A 355 -0.45 0.29 9.46
C LYS A 355 -0.67 1.80 9.47
N ARG A 356 -0.65 2.42 10.66
CA ARG A 356 -0.90 3.86 10.79
C ARG A 356 0.20 4.69 10.11
N VAL A 357 1.45 4.26 10.23
CA VAL A 357 2.60 4.95 9.63
C VAL A 357 2.53 4.91 8.10
N PHE A 358 2.25 3.75 7.52
CA PHE A 358 2.09 3.63 6.06
C PHE A 358 0.84 4.34 5.55
N ALA A 359 -0.26 4.32 6.30
CA ALA A 359 -1.46 5.09 5.97
C ALA A 359 -1.20 6.60 5.98
N LEU A 360 -0.44 7.11 6.95
CA LEU A 360 -0.03 8.51 6.99
C LEU A 360 0.87 8.84 5.80
N ASP A 361 1.88 8.02 5.49
CA ASP A 361 2.75 8.26 4.33
C ASP A 361 1.93 8.35 3.03
N LEU A 362 1.00 7.42 2.83
CA LEU A 362 0.09 7.43 1.70
C LEU A 362 -0.78 8.71 1.69
N LEU A 363 -1.35 9.09 2.84
CA LEU A 363 -2.17 10.30 2.95
C LEU A 363 -1.40 11.57 2.59
N TYR A 364 -0.14 11.71 3.04
CA TYR A 364 0.70 12.87 2.71
C TYR A 364 1.00 12.94 1.21
N ARG A 365 1.33 11.82 0.55
CA ARG A 365 1.52 11.77 -0.91
C ARG A 365 0.24 12.15 -1.67
N LEU A 366 -0.91 11.66 -1.20
CA LEU A 366 -2.21 11.98 -1.79
C LEU A 366 -2.58 13.46 -1.58
N LYS A 367 -2.23 14.04 -0.43
CA LYS A 367 -2.39 15.47 -0.15
C LYS A 367 -1.61 16.32 -1.14
N GLU A 368 -0.34 16.00 -1.39
CA GLU A 368 0.51 16.73 -2.34
C GLU A 368 -0.12 16.79 -3.74
N ARG A 369 -0.80 15.72 -4.17
CA ARG A 369 -1.42 15.63 -5.50
C ARG A 369 -2.81 16.26 -5.59
N TYR A 370 -3.69 15.97 -4.63
CA TYR A 370 -5.13 16.26 -4.75
C TYR A 370 -5.59 17.50 -3.97
N GLY A 371 -4.99 17.74 -2.81
CA GLY A 371 -5.41 18.80 -1.90
C GLY A 371 -4.20 19.44 -1.21
N PRO A 372 -3.26 20.07 -1.96
CA PRO A 372 -2.06 20.66 -1.37
C PRO A 372 -2.41 21.73 -0.33
N ASN A 373 -3.51 22.45 -0.55
CA ASN A 373 -4.04 23.48 0.35
C ASN A 373 -5.22 22.98 1.23
N GLY A 374 -5.38 21.66 1.34
CA GLY A 374 -6.33 21.02 2.23
C GLY A 374 -5.74 20.81 3.63
N PHE A 375 -6.59 20.51 4.61
CA PHE A 375 -6.17 20.16 5.97
C PHE A 375 -6.34 18.65 6.22
N LEU A 376 -5.52 18.13 7.12
CA LEU A 376 -5.57 16.74 7.58
C LEU A 376 -6.40 16.66 8.85
N HIS A 377 -7.19 15.61 9.00
CA HIS A 377 -8.03 15.37 10.17
C HIS A 377 -7.93 13.91 10.62
N LEU A 378 -7.69 13.73 11.93
CA LEU A 378 -7.70 12.44 12.60
C LEU A 378 -9.05 12.20 13.28
N GLY A 379 -9.85 11.29 12.72
CA GLY A 379 -11.15 10.91 13.25
C GLY A 379 -11.19 9.51 13.86
N GLN A 380 -12.34 9.17 14.44
CA GLN A 380 -12.71 7.80 14.79
C GLN A 380 -13.37 7.13 13.58
N GLY A 381 -12.90 5.94 13.22
CA GLY A 381 -13.47 5.05 12.21
C GLY A 381 -14.50 4.10 12.79
N LYS A 382 -14.74 2.99 12.09
CA LYS A 382 -15.71 1.95 12.50
C LYS A 382 -15.31 1.36 13.87
N TRP A 383 -16.32 1.04 14.69
CA TRP A 383 -16.16 0.40 15.99
C TRP A 383 -17.03 -0.85 16.04
N TYR A 384 -16.40 -2.02 16.15
CA TYR A 384 -17.12 -3.30 16.17
C TYR A 384 -17.27 -3.86 17.58
N PRO A 385 -18.35 -4.64 17.85
CA PRO A 385 -18.54 -5.28 19.14
C PRO A 385 -17.33 -6.15 19.54
N GLY A 386 -16.80 -5.93 20.74
CA GLY A 386 -15.62 -6.63 21.26
C GLY A 386 -14.30 -5.87 21.09
N GLU A 387 -14.25 -4.81 20.28
CA GLU A 387 -13.09 -3.90 20.22
C GLU A 387 -13.17 -2.89 21.39
N GLN A 388 -12.06 -2.65 22.10
CA GLN A 388 -12.04 -1.71 23.23
C GLN A 388 -12.11 -0.24 22.80
N LEU A 389 -11.56 0.09 21.63
CA LEU A 389 -11.52 1.44 21.08
C LEU A 389 -11.98 1.44 19.61
N PRO A 390 -12.60 2.53 19.14
CA PRO A 390 -12.83 2.71 17.71
C PRO A 390 -11.51 2.74 16.96
N ARG A 391 -11.54 2.28 15.71
CA ARG A 391 -10.41 2.38 14.79
C ARG A 391 -10.10 3.83 14.46
N TRP A 392 -8.90 4.13 13.96
CA TRP A 392 -8.60 5.48 13.47
C TRP A 392 -9.13 5.69 12.05
N ALA A 393 -9.40 6.94 11.66
CA ALA A 393 -9.71 7.32 10.29
C ALA A 393 -8.92 8.59 9.93
N LEU A 394 -8.06 8.49 8.92
CA LEU A 394 -7.23 9.62 8.48
C LEU A 394 -7.89 10.27 7.27
N SER A 395 -8.24 11.54 7.37
CA SER A 395 -9.02 12.23 6.33
C SER A 395 -8.28 13.46 5.82
N LEU A 396 -8.40 13.72 4.53
CA LEU A 396 -7.97 14.94 3.86
C LEU A 396 -9.21 15.68 3.36
N PHE A 397 -9.31 16.97 3.68
CA PHE A 397 -10.40 17.84 3.24
C PHE A 397 -9.88 19.03 2.47
N TRP A 398 -10.52 19.36 1.34
CA TRP A 398 -10.19 20.53 0.53
C TRP A 398 -11.42 21.06 -0.20
N ARG A 399 -11.41 22.33 -0.60
CA ARG A 399 -12.57 22.93 -1.26
C ARG A 399 -12.66 22.50 -2.72
N ALA A 400 -13.89 22.24 -3.16
CA ALA A 400 -14.19 21.93 -4.55
C ALA A 400 -13.92 23.11 -5.50
N ASP A 401 -13.94 24.35 -4.99
CA ASP A 401 -13.64 25.57 -5.75
C ASP A 401 -12.13 25.88 -5.89
N GLY A 402 -11.26 25.02 -5.34
CA GLY A 402 -9.81 25.15 -5.42
C GLY A 402 -9.19 26.19 -4.50
N LYS A 403 -9.99 26.93 -3.72
CA LYS A 403 -9.47 27.89 -2.74
C LYS A 403 -8.84 27.16 -1.53
N PRO A 404 -7.84 27.77 -0.88
CA PRO A 404 -7.19 27.14 0.27
C PRO A 404 -8.14 26.97 1.45
N VAL A 405 -8.00 25.84 2.15
CA VAL A 405 -8.55 25.65 3.52
C VAL A 405 -7.44 25.80 4.55
N TRP A 406 -6.22 25.45 4.15
CA TRP A 406 -5.00 25.54 4.94
C TRP A 406 -3.86 26.03 4.04
N HIS A 407 -3.15 27.08 4.46
CA HIS A 407 -2.15 27.80 3.69
C HIS A 407 -0.72 27.32 3.93
N ASP A 408 -0.34 26.98 5.16
CA ASP A 408 1.02 26.58 5.53
C ASP A 408 1.08 25.11 5.97
N PRO A 409 1.43 24.18 5.06
CA PRO A 409 1.56 22.76 5.39
C PRO A 409 2.53 22.45 6.54
N GLY A 410 3.50 23.33 6.82
CA GLY A 410 4.46 23.17 7.91
C GLY A 410 3.84 23.29 9.31
N LEU A 411 2.61 23.81 9.41
CA LEU A 411 1.86 23.92 10.65
C LEU A 411 1.01 22.68 10.96
N LEU A 412 0.95 21.69 10.06
CA LEU A 412 0.34 20.40 10.34
C LEU A 412 1.41 19.45 10.88
N ALA A 413 1.20 18.95 12.09
CA ALA A 413 2.14 18.03 12.72
C ALA A 413 2.14 16.66 12.00
N ASP A 414 3.33 16.19 11.62
CA ASP A 414 3.54 14.88 11.02
C ASP A 414 3.89 13.83 12.08
N GLU A 415 2.95 12.91 12.35
CA GLU A 415 3.10 11.83 13.34
C GLU A 415 4.26 10.85 13.03
N ARG A 416 4.83 10.88 11.81
CA ARG A 416 6.00 10.06 11.44
C ARG A 416 7.32 10.66 11.97
N GLN A 417 7.32 11.94 12.33
CA GLN A 417 8.51 12.67 12.77
C GLN A 417 8.39 13.00 14.27
N PRO A 418 9.46 12.81 15.07
CA PRO A 418 9.41 13.13 16.48
C PRO A 418 9.25 14.64 16.69
N GLN A 419 8.33 15.01 17.58
CA GLN A 419 8.08 16.38 18.03
C GLN A 419 8.11 16.46 19.56
N HIS A 420 8.21 17.66 20.10
CA HIS A 420 8.41 17.87 21.54
C HIS A 420 7.56 19.03 22.09
N ALA A 421 6.26 19.02 21.78
CA ALA A 421 5.30 19.96 22.38
C ALA A 421 5.21 19.72 23.90
N LYS A 422 5.01 20.79 24.68
CA LYS A 422 4.93 20.74 26.14
C LYS A 422 3.51 21.00 26.63
N PRO A 423 3.08 20.50 27.80
CA PRO A 423 1.76 20.76 28.34
C PRO A 423 1.39 22.26 28.43
N GLU A 424 2.36 23.13 28.70
CA GLU A 424 2.14 24.58 28.75
C GLU A 424 1.83 25.20 27.37
N ASP A 425 2.25 24.55 26.28
CA ASP A 425 1.92 24.97 24.92
C ASP A 425 0.41 24.81 24.65
N ALA A 426 -0.26 23.80 25.23
CA ALA A 426 -1.71 23.64 25.10
C ALA A 426 -2.49 24.79 25.75
N GLU A 427 -2.06 25.22 26.94
CA GLU A 427 -2.67 26.37 27.63
C GLU A 427 -2.47 27.66 26.83
N ARG A 428 -1.23 27.90 26.35
CA ARG A 428 -0.92 29.07 25.53
C ARG A 428 -1.73 29.09 24.24
N PHE A 429 -1.87 27.93 23.60
CA PHE A 429 -2.59 27.79 22.34
C PHE A 429 -4.08 28.09 22.49
N ILE A 430 -4.75 27.46 23.45
CA ILE A 430 -6.20 27.65 23.64
C ILE A 430 -6.53 29.09 24.08
N GLN A 431 -5.65 29.73 24.86
CA GLN A 431 -5.82 31.14 25.23
C GLN A 431 -5.70 32.06 24.01
N ALA A 432 -4.68 31.87 23.16
CA ALA A 432 -4.51 32.66 21.94
C ALA A 432 -5.68 32.44 20.96
N LEU A 433 -6.13 31.19 20.80
CA LEU A 433 -7.29 30.86 19.98
C LEU A 433 -8.57 31.54 20.49
N ALA A 434 -8.81 31.53 21.81
CA ALA A 434 -9.99 32.19 22.40
C ALA A 434 -10.02 33.70 22.08
N HIS A 435 -8.89 34.40 22.21
CA HIS A 435 -8.80 35.81 21.85
C HIS A 435 -9.08 36.03 20.35
N ARG A 436 -8.58 35.16 19.48
CA ARG A 436 -8.80 35.24 18.03
C ARG A 436 -10.26 35.00 17.64
N LEU A 437 -10.95 34.10 18.34
CA LEU A 437 -12.37 33.82 18.15
C LEU A 437 -13.28 34.91 18.77
N GLY A 438 -12.72 35.92 19.44
CA GLY A 438 -13.50 37.00 20.08
C GLY A 438 -14.25 36.55 21.36
N VAL A 439 -13.78 35.48 22.01
CA VAL A 439 -14.42 34.91 23.21
C VAL A 439 -13.52 35.01 24.45
N GLY A 440 -14.14 35.15 25.63
CA GLY A 440 -13.41 35.36 26.89
C GLY A 440 -12.68 34.10 27.39
N THR A 441 -11.45 34.29 27.86
CA THR A 441 -10.59 33.21 28.41
C THR A 441 -11.01 32.72 29.79
N SER A 442 -11.87 33.45 30.50
CA SER A 442 -12.38 33.09 31.84
C SER A 442 -13.23 31.80 31.87
N THR A 443 -13.68 31.36 30.70
CA THR A 443 -14.48 30.14 30.50
C THR A 443 -13.64 28.89 30.28
N ILE A 444 -12.34 29.04 30.01
CA ILE A 444 -11.42 27.92 29.79
C ILE A 444 -11.30 27.08 31.07
N ARG A 445 -11.26 25.76 30.92
CA ARG A 445 -11.11 24.80 32.03
C ARG A 445 -10.05 23.76 31.72
N ALA A 446 -9.21 23.46 32.71
CA ALA A 446 -8.32 22.30 32.68
C ALA A 446 -9.11 21.02 32.99
N GLY A 447 -8.88 19.97 32.20
CA GLY A 447 -9.41 18.62 32.45
C GLY A 447 -8.41 17.73 33.15
N TYR A 448 -8.91 16.92 34.09
CA TYR A 448 -8.11 16.01 34.91
C TYR A 448 -8.63 14.58 34.82
N GLU A 449 -7.77 13.61 35.05
CA GLU A 449 -8.19 12.23 35.30
C GLU A 449 -8.99 12.14 36.61
N ASP A 450 -10.03 11.30 36.67
CA ASP A 450 -10.86 11.12 37.87
C ASP A 450 -10.15 10.24 38.92
N PRO A 451 -9.65 10.82 40.04
CA PRO A 451 -8.92 10.05 41.04
C PRO A 451 -9.80 8.99 41.72
N TRP A 452 -11.10 9.24 41.87
CA TRP A 452 -12.00 8.34 42.58
C TRP A 452 -12.26 7.06 41.78
N HIS A 453 -12.38 7.20 40.46
CA HIS A 453 -12.48 6.05 39.57
C HIS A 453 -11.24 5.14 39.70
N TYR A 454 -10.04 5.71 39.65
CA TYR A 454 -8.81 4.92 39.70
C TYR A 454 -8.55 4.34 41.09
N ILE A 455 -8.87 5.04 42.18
CA ILE A 455 -8.82 4.49 43.55
C ILE A 455 -9.81 3.33 43.72
N GLN A 456 -11.02 3.46 43.16
CA GLN A 456 -12.00 2.38 43.21
C GLN A 456 -11.54 1.16 42.39
N SER A 457 -10.92 1.40 41.24
CA SER A 457 -10.38 0.36 40.36
C SER A 457 -9.21 -0.36 41.03
N GLU A 458 -8.27 0.38 41.62
CA GLU A 458 -7.16 -0.16 42.42
C GLU A 458 -7.66 -1.01 43.59
N ARG A 459 -8.68 -0.55 44.33
CA ARG A 459 -9.26 -1.32 45.45
C ARG A 459 -9.93 -2.63 45.00
N ARG A 460 -10.38 -2.72 43.75
CA ARG A 460 -10.98 -3.92 43.18
C ARG A 460 -9.94 -4.93 42.68
N LEU A 461 -8.67 -4.52 42.58
CA LEU A 461 -7.58 -5.44 42.25
C LEU A 461 -7.49 -6.52 43.33
N ALA A 462 -7.13 -7.73 42.92
CA ALA A 462 -6.91 -8.82 43.86
C ALA A 462 -5.74 -8.48 44.80
N VAL A 463 -5.78 -9.00 46.03
CA VAL A 463 -4.80 -8.67 47.10
C VAL A 463 -3.33 -8.95 46.70
N ASN A 464 -3.12 -9.80 45.69
CA ASN A 464 -1.82 -10.19 45.14
C ASN A 464 -1.46 -9.49 43.81
N VAL A 465 -2.22 -8.48 43.39
CA VAL A 465 -1.99 -7.69 42.17
C VAL A 465 -1.65 -6.27 42.59
N ASP A 466 -0.42 -5.87 42.32
CA ASP A 466 0.04 -4.49 42.48
C ASP A 466 -0.22 -3.74 41.15
N PRO A 467 -0.80 -2.51 41.16
CA PRO A 467 -0.94 -1.68 39.96
C PRO A 467 0.35 -1.44 39.17
N PHE A 468 1.52 -1.65 39.80
CA PHE A 468 2.84 -1.55 39.21
C PHE A 468 3.49 -2.92 38.89
N ASP A 469 2.87 -4.05 39.24
CA ASP A 469 3.35 -5.43 38.93
C ASP A 469 2.53 -6.08 37.81
N SER A 470 3.18 -6.97 37.08
CA SER A 470 2.87 -7.55 35.77
C SER A 470 1.66 -8.49 35.67
N ARG A 471 0.90 -8.75 36.74
CA ARG A 471 -0.04 -9.89 36.86
C ARG A 471 -1.52 -9.59 36.54
N LEU A 472 -1.78 -8.65 35.63
CA LEU A 472 -3.12 -8.39 35.09
C LEU A 472 -3.35 -9.18 33.79
N ASP A 473 -4.52 -9.80 33.65
CA ASP A 473 -4.91 -10.54 32.44
C ASP A 473 -5.20 -9.60 31.24
N ASP A 474 -5.55 -8.33 31.48
CA ASP A 474 -5.77 -7.29 30.45
C ASP A 474 -4.55 -6.36 30.33
N GLU A 475 -3.82 -6.49 29.23
CA GLU A 475 -2.60 -5.73 28.92
C GLU A 475 -2.87 -4.22 28.64
N MET A 476 -4.02 -3.89 28.05
CA MET A 476 -4.38 -2.50 27.74
C MET A 476 -4.78 -1.75 29.02
N GLU A 477 -5.54 -2.39 29.90
CA GLU A 477 -5.88 -1.82 31.21
C GLU A 477 -4.62 -1.60 32.05
N ARG A 478 -3.67 -2.55 32.02
CA ARG A 478 -2.35 -2.43 32.64
C ARG A 478 -1.57 -1.21 32.13
N ALA A 479 -1.46 -1.07 30.81
CA ALA A 479 -0.75 0.05 30.18
C ALA A 479 -1.40 1.40 30.56
N ARG A 480 -2.74 1.45 30.60
CA ARG A 480 -3.51 2.63 31.01
C ARG A 480 -3.24 3.03 32.46
N LEU A 481 -3.37 2.09 33.41
CA LEU A 481 -3.14 2.38 34.83
C LEU A 481 -1.72 2.88 35.06
N ARG A 482 -0.72 2.17 34.52
CA ARG A 482 0.69 2.57 34.62
C ARG A 482 0.90 3.99 34.10
N ARG A 483 0.31 4.33 32.95
CA ARG A 483 0.39 5.66 32.34
C ARG A 483 -0.23 6.74 33.22
N VAL A 484 -1.46 6.51 33.71
CA VAL A 484 -2.19 7.48 34.55
C VAL A 484 -1.43 7.76 35.84
N PHE A 485 -0.96 6.71 36.53
CA PHE A 485 -0.19 6.89 37.78
C PHE A 485 1.20 7.49 37.54
N THR A 486 1.85 7.20 36.41
CA THR A 486 3.15 7.83 36.04
C THR A 486 2.97 9.32 35.69
N GLN A 487 1.89 9.66 35.00
CA GLN A 487 1.59 11.05 34.62
C GLN A 487 1.22 11.91 35.84
N GLY A 488 0.47 11.33 36.79
CA GLY A 488 -0.05 12.00 37.99
C GLY A 488 -1.48 12.49 37.81
N LEU A 489 -2.34 12.23 38.80
CA LEU A 489 -3.78 12.54 38.78
C LEU A 489 -4.10 14.03 39.02
N ASP A 490 -3.13 14.81 39.50
CA ASP A 490 -3.26 16.23 39.80
C ASP A 490 -2.84 17.14 38.63
N LYS A 491 -2.28 16.56 37.56
CA LYS A 491 -1.85 17.31 36.37
C LYS A 491 -2.98 17.45 35.35
N PRO A 492 -3.11 18.62 34.70
CA PRO A 492 -4.00 18.78 33.56
C PRO A 492 -3.64 17.81 32.43
N ILE A 493 -4.65 17.17 31.84
CA ILE A 493 -4.53 16.38 30.61
C ILE A 493 -4.56 17.31 29.39
N GLY A 494 -5.40 18.34 29.46
CA GLY A 494 -5.57 19.34 28.43
C GLY A 494 -6.53 20.42 28.91
N TYR A 495 -6.86 21.34 28.01
CA TYR A 495 -7.72 22.47 28.28
C TYR A 495 -8.90 22.45 27.32
N LEU A 496 -10.08 22.84 27.80
CA LEU A 496 -11.26 23.03 26.95
C LEU A 496 -11.78 24.45 26.98
N LEU A 497 -12.39 24.84 25.87
CA LEU A 497 -13.12 26.06 25.67
C LEU A 497 -14.55 25.70 25.24
N PRO A 498 -15.57 25.91 26.10
CA PRO A 498 -16.96 25.76 25.68
C PRO A 498 -17.24 26.71 24.52
N LEU A 499 -17.73 26.20 23.41
CA LEU A 499 -17.81 26.97 22.17
C LEU A 499 -19.04 26.56 21.38
N ARG A 500 -19.85 27.54 20.98
CA ARG A 500 -21.03 27.36 20.11
C ARG A 500 -21.07 28.48 19.08
N ALA A 501 -21.34 28.16 17.81
CA ALA A 501 -21.50 29.19 16.79
C ALA A 501 -22.87 29.87 16.94
N THR A 502 -22.96 31.17 16.64
CA THR A 502 -24.24 31.91 16.72
C THR A 502 -25.25 31.49 15.65
N SER A 503 -24.77 30.92 14.54
CA SER A 503 -25.55 30.28 13.48
C SER A 503 -26.36 29.07 13.99
N GLN A 504 -25.86 28.35 14.99
CA GLN A 504 -26.50 27.17 15.60
C GLN A 504 -27.63 27.53 16.59
N LEU A 505 -28.03 28.80 16.67
CA LEU A 505 -29.10 29.24 17.56
C LEU A 505 -30.43 29.25 16.80
N ASP A 506 -31.30 28.29 17.08
CA ASP A 506 -32.66 28.22 16.51
C ASP A 506 -33.44 29.54 16.64
N VAL A 507 -33.26 30.20 17.78
CA VAL A 507 -33.82 31.50 18.07
C VAL A 507 -32.70 32.43 18.47
N THR A 508 -32.44 33.45 17.65
CA THR A 508 -31.50 34.53 18.02
C THR A 508 -31.94 35.15 19.34
N PRO A 509 -31.15 35.05 20.42
CA PRO A 509 -31.48 35.63 21.73
C PRO A 509 -31.62 37.16 21.64
N GLU A 510 -32.43 37.73 22.53
CA GLU A 510 -32.73 39.18 22.56
C GLU A 510 -31.47 40.05 22.56
N PHE A 511 -30.46 39.69 23.36
CA PHE A 511 -29.19 40.43 23.42
C PHE A 511 -28.40 40.44 22.10
N LEU A 512 -28.54 39.40 21.26
CA LEU A 512 -27.95 39.39 19.92
C LEU A 512 -28.80 40.18 18.91
N ARG A 513 -30.12 40.26 19.11
CA ARG A 513 -31.02 41.04 18.23
C ARG A 513 -30.75 42.53 18.33
N ASP A 514 -30.43 43.00 19.53
CA ASP A 514 -30.15 44.41 19.82
C ASP A 514 -28.80 44.90 19.25
N LEU A 515 -27.92 43.97 18.87
CA LEU A 515 -26.66 44.27 18.20
C LEU A 515 -26.84 44.41 16.67
N PRO A 516 -26.24 45.45 16.04
CA PRO A 516 -26.11 45.52 14.58
C PRO A 516 -25.50 44.23 14.03
N VAL A 517 -25.96 43.77 12.86
CA VAL A 517 -25.55 42.48 12.28
C VAL A 517 -24.03 42.39 12.11
N ASP A 518 -23.38 43.48 11.73
CA ASP A 518 -21.92 43.64 11.60
C ASP A 518 -21.16 43.65 12.93
N LYS A 519 -21.85 43.65 14.07
CA LYS A 519 -21.29 43.67 15.42
C LYS A 519 -21.68 42.46 16.27
N ARG A 520 -22.41 41.49 15.70
CA ARG A 520 -22.77 40.26 16.41
C ARG A 520 -21.53 39.35 16.48
N PRO A 521 -21.20 38.79 17.66
CA PRO A 521 -20.10 37.84 17.75
C PRO A 521 -20.42 36.60 16.89
N HIS A 522 -19.44 36.07 16.18
CA HIS A 522 -19.63 34.83 15.43
C HIS A 522 -19.72 33.62 16.39
N TRP A 523 -18.89 33.64 17.45
CA TRP A 523 -18.79 32.59 18.47
C TRP A 523 -19.35 33.03 19.82
N LEU A 524 -20.01 32.10 20.52
CA LEU A 524 -20.39 32.26 21.92
C LEU A 524 -19.66 31.25 22.81
N THR A 525 -19.30 31.70 24.01
CA THR A 525 -18.79 30.87 25.10
C THR A 525 -19.63 31.03 26.36
N GLY A 526 -19.48 30.10 27.30
CA GLY A 526 -20.14 30.14 28.61
C GLY A 526 -19.46 29.21 29.60
N ARG A 527 -19.66 29.48 30.89
CA ARG A 527 -19.05 28.72 31.97
C ARG A 527 -19.70 27.33 32.09
N TRP A 528 -18.88 26.30 32.29
CA TRP A 528 -19.37 24.99 32.71
C TRP A 528 -19.41 24.89 34.24
N TRP A 529 -20.57 24.55 34.78
CA TRP A 529 -20.80 24.33 36.21
C TRP A 529 -20.87 22.84 36.51
N PHE A 530 -20.02 22.38 37.42
CA PHE A 530 -20.01 21.02 37.94
C PHE A 530 -20.26 21.06 39.44
N ARG A 531 -20.62 19.91 40.03
CA ARG A 531 -20.75 19.79 41.49
C ARG A 531 -19.40 19.89 42.21
N ASP A 532 -18.36 19.38 41.57
CA ASP A 532 -16.98 19.52 42.00
C ASP A 532 -16.37 20.75 41.31
N ASP A 533 -15.45 21.46 41.98
CA ASP A 533 -14.78 22.63 41.40
C ASP A 533 -13.86 22.28 40.22
N ARG A 534 -13.56 20.99 40.00
CA ARG A 534 -12.70 20.48 38.92
C ARG A 534 -13.50 19.72 37.86
N LEU A 535 -13.02 19.81 36.62
CA LEU A 535 -13.50 18.98 35.52
C LEU A 535 -12.75 17.66 35.51
N TYR A 536 -13.46 16.58 35.84
CA TYR A 536 -12.95 15.22 35.71
C TYR A 536 -13.44 14.59 34.40
N LEU A 537 -12.50 14.06 33.61
CA LEU A 537 -12.78 13.39 32.35
C LEU A 537 -13.36 12.00 32.61
N VAL A 538 -14.25 11.55 31.74
CA VAL A 538 -14.71 10.16 31.69
C VAL A 538 -13.47 9.27 31.49
N PRO A 539 -13.21 8.27 32.34
CA PRO A 539 -12.01 7.40 32.23
C PRO A 539 -11.89 6.72 30.86
N GLY A 540 -10.71 6.70 30.25
CA GLY A 540 -10.48 6.03 28.96
C GLY A 540 -9.21 6.46 28.22
N ASP A 541 -9.02 5.94 27.01
CA ASP A 541 -7.86 6.24 26.14
C ASP A 541 -8.19 7.10 24.93
N SER A 542 -9.47 7.47 24.76
CA SER A 542 -9.87 8.40 23.70
C SER A 542 -9.32 9.82 23.95
N PRO A 543 -9.24 10.66 22.90
CA PRO A 543 -8.97 12.10 23.05
C PRO A 543 -9.85 12.76 24.12
N MET A 544 -9.32 13.79 24.81
CA MET A 544 -10.04 14.51 25.88
C MET A 544 -11.44 14.97 25.47
N GLY A 545 -11.61 15.42 24.22
CA GLY A 545 -12.90 15.91 23.71
C GLY A 545 -14.01 14.84 23.65
N PHE A 546 -13.67 13.56 23.46
CA PHE A 546 -14.64 12.46 23.55
C PHE A 546 -14.89 12.00 25.00
N ARG A 547 -14.08 12.47 25.95
CA ARG A 547 -14.14 12.10 27.37
C ARG A 547 -14.80 13.18 28.23
N LEU A 548 -15.46 14.17 27.63
CA LEU A 548 -16.10 15.27 28.36
C LEU A 548 -17.37 14.78 29.11
N PRO A 549 -17.52 15.10 30.41
CA PRO A 549 -18.65 14.65 31.24
C PRO A 549 -19.91 15.50 30.99
N LEU A 550 -20.45 15.49 29.77
CA LEU A 550 -21.58 16.35 29.37
C LEU A 550 -22.84 16.15 30.24
N ASN A 551 -23.06 14.93 30.76
CA ASN A 551 -24.16 14.62 31.69
C ASN A 551 -24.02 15.30 33.07
N GLY A 552 -22.83 15.81 33.39
CA GLY A 552 -22.56 16.55 34.62
C GLY A 552 -22.91 18.04 34.54
N LEU A 553 -23.22 18.55 33.34
CA LEU A 553 -23.62 19.93 33.12
C LEU A 553 -25.03 20.21 33.66
N PRO A 554 -25.40 21.47 33.91
CA PRO A 554 -26.75 21.81 34.36
C PRO A 554 -27.84 21.28 33.42
N TRP A 555 -28.93 20.81 34.05
CA TRP A 555 -30.07 20.23 33.34
C TRP A 555 -30.70 21.24 32.36
N VAL A 556 -31.15 20.72 31.22
CA VAL A 556 -31.94 21.42 30.22
C VAL A 556 -33.13 20.53 29.90
N SER A 557 -34.29 21.14 29.66
CA SER A 557 -35.48 20.41 29.25
C SER A 557 -35.29 19.80 27.85
N ASP A 558 -36.02 18.73 27.53
CA ASP A 558 -35.95 18.12 26.19
C ASP A 558 -36.39 19.11 25.09
N GLU A 559 -37.31 20.04 25.40
CA GLU A 559 -37.77 21.08 24.47
C GLU A 559 -36.70 22.16 24.22
N ASP A 560 -35.84 22.43 25.20
CA ASP A 560 -34.79 23.46 25.10
C ASP A 560 -33.43 22.87 24.69
N TYR A 561 -33.33 21.56 24.50
CA TYR A 561 -32.09 20.90 24.12
C TYR A 561 -31.74 21.25 22.67
N ALA A 562 -30.58 21.89 22.47
CA ALA A 562 -30.09 22.20 21.14
C ALA A 562 -29.62 20.91 20.44
N HIS A 563 -30.48 20.35 19.60
CA HIS A 563 -30.15 19.21 18.75
C HIS A 563 -29.40 19.69 17.51
N LEU A 564 -28.32 19.00 17.16
CA LEU A 564 -27.64 19.21 15.88
C LEU A 564 -28.40 18.45 14.80
N PHE A 565 -28.86 19.16 13.78
CA PHE A 565 -29.56 18.56 12.64
C PHE A 565 -28.62 18.46 11.44
N GLU A 566 -28.52 17.26 10.87
CA GLU A 566 -27.82 17.11 9.60
C GLU A 566 -28.59 17.84 8.49
N LYS A 567 -27.88 18.64 7.69
CA LYS A 567 -28.45 19.33 6.55
C LYS A 567 -28.93 18.34 5.49
N ASP A 568 -30.08 18.62 4.89
CA ASP A 568 -30.61 17.84 3.77
C ASP A 568 -29.64 17.94 2.56
N PRO A 569 -29.13 16.82 2.02
CA PRO A 569 -28.28 16.82 0.82
C PRO A 569 -28.92 17.48 -0.42
N PHE A 570 -30.24 17.61 -0.45
CA PHE A 570 -31.01 18.27 -1.52
C PHE A 570 -31.17 19.78 -1.31
N ALA A 571 -30.72 20.33 -0.18
CA ALA A 571 -30.88 21.75 0.12
C ALA A 571 -30.01 22.64 -0.81
N PRO A 572 -30.52 23.81 -1.24
CA PRO A 572 -29.72 24.78 -1.99
C PRO A 572 -28.66 25.42 -1.09
N GLU A 573 -27.52 25.80 -1.67
CA GLU A 573 -26.38 26.34 -0.93
C GLU A 573 -25.78 27.57 -1.61
N ALA A 574 -25.36 28.55 -0.81
CA ALA A 574 -24.56 29.67 -1.29
C ALA A 574 -23.08 29.25 -1.43
N PRO A 575 -22.25 30.00 -2.20
CA PRO A 575 -20.81 29.80 -2.21
C PRO A 575 -20.20 29.92 -0.81
N LEU A 576 -19.16 29.13 -0.53
CA LEU A 576 -18.40 29.24 0.73
C LEU A 576 -17.69 30.61 0.81
N PRO A 577 -17.52 31.18 2.02
CA PRO A 577 -16.76 32.42 2.22
C PRO A 577 -15.35 32.37 1.62
N ASP A 578 -14.84 33.54 1.23
CA ASP A 578 -13.48 33.66 0.69
C ASP A 578 -12.45 33.50 1.82
N PRO A 579 -11.51 32.53 1.78
CA PRO A 579 -10.50 32.36 2.82
C PRO A 579 -9.56 33.57 2.96
N ASP A 580 -9.36 34.34 1.88
CA ASP A 580 -8.51 35.54 1.88
C ASP A 580 -9.29 36.82 2.24
N ALA A 581 -10.59 36.70 2.55
CA ALA A 581 -11.33 37.85 3.05
C ALA A 581 -10.66 38.34 4.34
N PRO A 582 -10.43 39.65 4.51
CA PRO A 582 -9.86 40.17 5.74
C PRO A 582 -10.72 39.70 6.90
N GLU A 583 -10.10 38.96 7.84
CA GLU A 583 -10.77 38.55 9.08
C GLU A 583 -11.48 39.80 9.64
N ALA A 584 -12.79 39.69 9.85
CA ALA A 584 -13.49 40.70 10.62
C ALA A 584 -12.79 40.70 11.97
N LYS A 585 -11.95 41.71 12.22
CA LYS A 585 -11.37 41.94 13.53
C LYS A 585 -12.54 42.28 14.44
N ASP A 586 -13.13 41.26 15.03
CA ASP A 586 -13.97 41.42 16.21
C ASP A 586 -13.08 42.21 17.18
N GLY A 587 -13.45 43.48 17.39
CA GLY A 587 -12.58 44.45 18.04
C GLY A 587 -12.12 43.97 19.42
N GLU A 588 -11.09 44.63 19.97
CA GLU A 588 -10.32 44.31 21.19
C GLU A 588 -11.11 43.99 22.49
N ASP A 589 -12.44 43.95 22.47
CA ASP A 589 -13.30 43.54 23.57
C ASP A 589 -13.41 42.00 23.65
N ALA A 590 -12.45 41.36 24.31
CA ALA A 590 -12.41 39.91 24.58
C ALA A 590 -13.63 39.34 25.35
N GLU A 591 -14.60 40.17 25.73
CA GLU A 591 -15.84 39.76 26.43
C GLU A 591 -17.11 39.81 25.56
N ARG A 592 -17.03 40.10 24.25
CA ARG A 592 -18.21 40.16 23.37
C ARG A 592 -18.93 38.83 23.16
N GLY A 593 -18.20 37.71 23.15
CA GLY A 593 -18.76 36.37 22.96
C GLY A 593 -19.30 35.71 24.23
N LEU A 594 -19.25 36.37 25.39
CA LEU A 594 -19.89 35.86 26.61
C LEU A 594 -21.41 36.07 26.51
N ASP A 595 -22.18 34.99 26.66
CA ASP A 595 -23.63 35.13 26.77
C ASP A 595 -23.96 35.95 28.04
N PRO A 596 -24.71 37.06 27.97
CA PRO A 596 -25.08 37.84 29.15
C PRO A 596 -25.88 37.03 30.19
N ARG A 597 -26.42 35.87 29.80
CA ARG A 597 -27.07 34.90 30.68
C ARG A 597 -26.07 33.94 31.33
N ASP A 598 -24.75 34.08 31.15
CA ASP A 598 -23.70 33.23 31.73
C ASP A 598 -23.66 33.33 33.26
N ARG A 599 -24.68 32.75 33.89
CA ARG A 599 -24.89 32.63 35.32
C ARG A 599 -25.25 31.19 35.65
N GLU A 600 -24.99 30.81 36.89
CA GLU A 600 -25.41 29.51 37.39
C GLU A 600 -26.95 29.39 37.29
N PRO A 601 -27.47 28.32 36.67
CA PRO A 601 -28.91 28.08 36.62
C PRO A 601 -29.49 27.88 38.02
N ARG A 602 -30.71 28.37 38.26
CA ARG A 602 -31.43 28.09 39.49
C ARG A 602 -31.84 26.62 39.53
N ARG A 603 -32.14 26.10 40.72
CA ARG A 603 -32.67 24.74 40.86
C ARG A 603 -33.94 24.58 40.00
N PHE A 604 -33.95 23.53 39.18
CA PHE A 604 -35.03 23.20 38.23
C PHE A 604 -35.23 24.23 37.10
N GLU A 605 -34.28 25.13 36.87
CA GLU A 605 -34.27 26.01 35.70
C GLU A 605 -33.59 25.30 34.52
N SER A 606 -34.26 25.30 33.37
CA SER A 606 -33.69 24.77 32.13
C SER A 606 -32.55 25.66 31.63
N ALA A 607 -31.36 25.09 31.50
CA ALA A 607 -30.13 25.83 31.21
C ALA A 607 -29.78 25.83 29.71
N ALA A 608 -30.69 26.34 28.87
CA ALA A 608 -30.56 26.35 27.40
C ALA A 608 -29.39 27.21 26.88
N TRP A 609 -28.99 28.23 27.63
CA TRP A 609 -27.91 29.15 27.24
C TRP A 609 -26.52 28.52 27.33
N VAL A 610 -26.34 27.47 28.13
CA VAL A 610 -25.04 26.82 28.37
C VAL A 610 -24.57 26.09 27.11
N PRO A 611 -23.41 26.43 26.54
CA PRO A 611 -22.83 25.67 25.43
C PRO A 611 -22.56 24.23 25.87
N ARG A 612 -22.99 23.23 25.09
CA ARG A 612 -22.79 21.80 25.37
C ARG A 612 -21.74 21.15 24.45
N THR A 613 -21.09 21.96 23.65
CA THR A 613 -19.97 21.64 22.77
C THR A 613 -18.73 22.37 23.27
N ALA A 614 -17.56 21.78 23.07
CA ALA A 614 -16.29 22.40 23.46
C ALA A 614 -15.17 22.00 22.51
N LEU A 615 -14.31 22.97 22.21
CA LEU A 615 -13.01 22.71 21.60
C LEU A 615 -12.02 22.32 22.70
N CYS A 616 -11.18 21.32 22.47
CA CYS A 616 -10.16 20.92 23.43
C CYS A 616 -8.76 21.00 22.81
N VAL A 617 -7.77 21.29 23.62
CA VAL A 617 -6.36 21.28 23.23
C VAL A 617 -5.58 20.44 24.24
N GLU A 618 -4.88 19.42 23.74
CA GLU A 618 -4.10 18.50 24.56
C GLU A 618 -2.74 18.22 23.94
N VAL A 619 -1.73 17.93 24.78
CA VAL A 619 -0.44 17.42 24.30
C VAL A 619 -0.35 15.93 24.60
N ARG A 620 -0.11 15.12 23.57
CA ARG A 620 0.01 13.67 23.71
C ARG A 620 1.06 13.08 22.78
N ASP A 621 1.48 11.86 23.13
CA ASP A 621 2.29 11.00 22.29
C ASP A 621 1.39 10.28 21.26
N PRO A 622 1.69 10.32 19.95
CA PRO A 622 0.90 9.64 18.91
C PRO A 622 0.83 8.11 19.06
N VAL A 623 1.75 7.48 19.79
CA VAL A 623 1.83 6.01 19.98
C VAL A 623 0.88 5.53 21.11
N ARG A 624 0.19 6.44 21.81
CA ARG A 624 -0.59 6.11 23.04
C ARG A 624 -1.83 5.22 22.85
N SER A 625 -2.45 5.18 21.67
CA SER A 625 -3.88 4.79 21.55
C SER A 625 -4.20 3.60 20.63
N HIS A 626 -3.25 3.11 19.82
CA HIS A 626 -3.54 2.05 18.84
C HIS A 626 -2.52 0.92 18.76
N THR A 627 -1.44 1.00 19.54
CA THR A 627 -0.33 0.06 19.52
C THR A 627 -0.13 -0.46 20.93
N ALA A 628 -1.02 -1.34 21.38
CA ALA A 628 -0.57 -2.30 22.38
C ALA A 628 0.61 -3.03 21.73
N ASP A 629 1.76 -3.05 22.41
CA ASP A 629 2.80 -4.04 22.13
C ASP A 629 2.13 -5.39 22.35
N ILE A 630 1.52 -5.97 21.30
CA ILE A 630 1.01 -7.33 21.40
C ILE A 630 2.26 -8.17 21.58
N GLU A 631 2.55 -8.58 22.82
CA GLU A 631 3.56 -9.59 23.09
C GLU A 631 3.14 -10.85 22.34
N GLN A 632 3.71 -11.02 21.13
CA GLN A 632 3.43 -12.21 20.34
C GLN A 632 3.95 -13.41 21.13
N PRO A 633 3.10 -14.42 21.39
CA PRO A 633 3.47 -15.57 22.20
C PRO A 633 4.76 -16.21 21.69
N GLU A 634 5.55 -16.78 22.59
CA GLU A 634 6.74 -17.52 22.21
C GLU A 634 6.37 -18.64 21.24
N ILE A 635 7.04 -18.66 20.09
CA ILE A 635 6.88 -19.73 19.10
C ILE A 635 7.61 -20.95 19.65
N THR A 636 6.84 -21.88 20.20
CA THR A 636 7.31 -23.16 20.74
C THR A 636 7.24 -24.25 19.67
N GLY A 637 8.25 -25.13 19.61
CA GLY A 637 8.40 -26.16 18.57
C GLY A 637 9.63 -25.95 17.69
N ASP A 638 10.08 -27.02 17.04
CA ASP A 638 11.26 -27.09 16.15
C ASP A 638 10.89 -27.60 14.74
N ASP A 639 9.61 -27.56 14.42
CA ASP A 639 8.98 -27.94 13.16
C ASP A 639 9.23 -26.84 12.10
N GLU A 640 9.18 -27.18 10.80
CA GLU A 640 9.35 -26.21 9.70
C GLU A 640 8.37 -25.02 9.81
N ASP A 641 7.16 -25.26 10.31
CA ASP A 641 6.14 -24.22 10.55
C ASP A 641 6.56 -23.27 11.70
N ALA A 642 7.24 -23.77 12.74
CA ALA A 642 7.78 -22.94 13.81
C ALA A 642 8.95 -22.07 13.33
N GLU A 643 9.81 -22.57 12.45
CA GLU A 643 10.90 -21.80 11.86
C GLU A 643 10.38 -20.69 10.92
N ALA A 644 9.40 -21.00 10.07
CA ALA A 644 8.74 -20.00 9.22
C ALA A 644 8.10 -18.86 10.03
N ARG A 645 7.41 -19.20 11.13
CA ARG A 645 6.82 -18.22 12.05
C ARG A 645 7.89 -17.36 12.74
N ARG A 646 9.03 -17.94 13.13
CA ARG A 646 10.16 -17.18 13.74
C ARG A 646 10.76 -16.19 12.73
N ALA A 647 10.92 -16.60 11.47
CA ALA A 647 11.39 -15.72 10.41
C ALA A 647 10.41 -14.57 10.13
N ALA A 648 9.10 -14.85 10.08
CA ALA A 648 8.06 -13.82 9.93
C ALA A 648 8.09 -12.82 11.09
N ARG A 649 8.20 -13.30 12.34
CA ARG A 649 8.34 -12.43 13.52
C ARG A 649 9.56 -11.53 13.45
N SER A 650 10.71 -12.06 12.99
CA SER A 650 11.92 -11.25 12.83
C SER A 650 11.76 -10.15 11.78
N ARG A 651 11.11 -10.45 10.64
CA ARG A 651 10.76 -9.44 9.61
C ARG A 651 9.85 -8.35 10.18
N HIS A 652 8.78 -8.75 10.89
CA HIS A 652 7.87 -7.82 11.56
C HIS A 652 8.60 -6.88 12.51
N GLN A 653 9.45 -7.42 13.39
CA GLN A 653 10.22 -6.63 14.36
C GLN A 653 11.19 -5.66 13.67
N ALA A 654 11.82 -6.07 12.56
CA ALA A 654 12.68 -5.19 11.78
C ALA A 654 11.90 -4.05 11.12
N ALA A 655 10.72 -4.33 10.56
CA ALA A 655 9.84 -3.32 9.97
C ALA A 655 9.34 -2.31 11.02
N VAL A 656 8.87 -2.79 12.17
CA VAL A 656 8.46 -1.92 13.29
C VAL A 656 9.63 -1.06 13.77
N ALA A 657 10.81 -1.64 13.98
CA ALA A 657 11.99 -0.90 14.43
C ALA A 657 12.46 0.17 13.42
N ARG A 658 12.20 -0.03 12.13
CA ARG A 658 12.61 0.89 11.05
C ARG A 658 11.64 2.05 10.87
N TYR A 659 10.34 1.84 11.06
CA TYR A 659 9.32 2.82 10.64
C TYR A 659 8.43 3.36 11.77
N ALA A 660 8.25 2.64 12.87
CA ALA A 660 7.38 3.09 13.96
C ALA A 660 8.16 3.88 15.02
N LEU A 661 7.58 4.98 15.50
CA LEU A 661 8.06 5.69 16.68
C LEU A 661 7.83 4.83 17.93
N LYS A 662 8.76 4.88 18.89
CA LYS A 662 8.59 4.21 20.19
C LYS A 662 7.84 5.10 21.17
N PRO A 663 7.06 4.52 22.10
CA PRO A 663 6.45 5.28 23.18
C PRO A 663 7.47 6.15 23.94
N GLY A 664 7.11 7.40 24.20
CA GLY A 664 7.91 8.41 24.89
C GLY A 664 8.90 9.18 24.00
N GLN A 665 8.98 8.88 22.70
CA GLN A 665 9.90 9.59 21.79
C GLN A 665 9.33 10.87 21.19
N SER A 666 8.00 11.08 21.26
CA SER A 666 7.33 12.22 20.62
C SER A 666 6.18 12.75 21.49
N SER A 667 5.95 14.05 21.43
CA SER A 667 4.78 14.74 21.99
C SER A 667 4.32 15.83 21.03
N MET A 668 3.03 15.81 20.68
CA MET A 668 2.42 16.68 19.69
C MET A 668 1.20 17.40 20.28
N LEU A 669 0.87 18.56 19.72
CA LEU A 669 -0.28 19.36 20.12
C LEU A 669 -1.51 18.94 19.29
N TYR A 670 -2.56 18.47 19.94
CA TYR A 670 -3.81 18.07 19.29
C TYR A 670 -4.89 19.09 19.58
N VAL A 671 -5.63 19.45 18.53
CA VAL A 671 -6.78 20.35 18.60
C VAL A 671 -8.03 19.54 18.25
N PHE A 672 -8.86 19.30 19.25
CA PHE A 672 -10.11 18.58 19.13
C PHE A 672 -11.23 19.50 18.65
N MET A 673 -11.75 19.22 17.47
CA MET A 673 -12.82 19.93 16.81
C MET A 673 -14.18 19.53 17.42
N PRO A 674 -14.99 20.50 17.91
CA PRO A 674 -16.35 20.22 18.36
C PRO A 674 -17.27 19.89 17.17
N PRO A 675 -18.41 19.24 17.41
CA PRO A 675 -19.40 19.05 16.35
C PRO A 675 -20.04 20.39 15.98
N LEU A 676 -20.05 20.69 14.67
CA LEU A 676 -20.62 21.91 14.10
C LEU A 676 -21.64 21.56 13.02
N GLU A 677 -22.71 22.35 12.94
CA GLU A 677 -23.82 22.10 12.00
C GLU A 677 -23.52 22.59 10.58
N HIS A 678 -22.83 23.73 10.46
CA HIS A 678 -22.51 24.33 9.18
C HIS A 678 -21.01 24.27 8.89
N VAL A 679 -20.69 24.02 7.63
CA VAL A 679 -19.31 23.93 7.17
C VAL A 679 -18.61 25.30 7.20
N GLU A 680 -19.36 26.39 7.05
CA GLU A 680 -18.85 27.76 7.14
C GLU A 680 -18.22 28.04 8.51
N ASP A 681 -18.89 27.62 9.58
CA ASP A 681 -18.40 27.79 10.95
C ASP A 681 -17.19 26.88 11.20
N TYR A 682 -17.20 25.67 10.62
CA TYR A 682 -16.07 24.75 10.69
C TYR A 682 -14.82 25.34 10.02
N LEU A 683 -14.97 25.89 8.81
CA LEU A 683 -13.86 26.52 8.08
C LEU A 683 -13.37 27.79 8.76
N ASN A 684 -14.27 28.57 9.38
CA ASN A 684 -13.88 29.71 10.21
C ASN A 684 -12.99 29.27 11.38
N LEU A 685 -13.36 28.17 12.06
CA LEU A 685 -12.57 27.63 13.16
C LEU A 685 -11.22 27.08 12.69
N VAL A 686 -11.18 26.40 11.53
CA VAL A 686 -9.92 25.92 10.92
C VAL A 686 -8.98 27.08 10.62
N ALA A 687 -9.48 28.17 10.02
CA ALA A 687 -8.69 29.36 9.74
C ALA A 687 -8.14 30.01 11.02
N ALA A 688 -8.96 30.11 12.07
CA ALA A 688 -8.53 30.64 13.36
C ALA A 688 -7.45 29.75 14.01
N ILE A 689 -7.56 28.43 13.89
CA ILE A 689 -6.58 27.46 14.38
C ILE A 689 -5.26 27.59 13.62
N GLU A 690 -5.30 27.65 12.29
CA GLU A 690 -4.11 27.85 11.46
C GLU A 690 -3.38 29.15 11.84
N ALA A 691 -4.11 30.26 11.93
CA ALA A 691 -3.52 31.55 12.27
C ALA A 691 -2.92 31.56 13.69
N THR A 692 -3.53 30.85 14.63
CA THR A 692 -2.99 30.66 15.99
C THR A 692 -1.73 29.79 15.99
N ALA A 693 -1.72 28.70 15.21
CA ALA A 693 -0.54 27.85 15.01
C ALA A 693 0.62 28.64 14.40
N ALA A 694 0.34 29.50 13.41
CA ALA A 694 1.32 30.36 12.76
C ALA A 694 1.92 31.38 13.74
N GLU A 695 1.07 32.05 14.53
CA GLU A 695 1.49 33.04 15.53
C GLU A 695 2.41 32.43 16.59
N LEU A 696 2.02 31.26 17.12
CA LEU A 696 2.75 30.59 18.19
C LEU A 696 3.89 29.69 17.68
N LYS A 697 4.00 29.48 16.37
CA LYS A 697 4.92 28.54 15.71
C LYS A 697 4.80 27.12 16.28
N LEU A 698 3.58 26.69 16.52
CA LEU A 698 3.25 25.38 17.06
C LEU A 698 2.51 24.57 16.01
N PRO A 699 3.10 23.50 15.45
CA PRO A 699 2.38 22.62 14.56
C PRO A 699 1.31 21.84 15.34
N VAL A 700 0.18 21.56 14.69
CA VAL A 700 -0.99 20.94 15.31
C VAL A 700 -1.46 19.71 14.55
N VAL A 701 -2.05 18.76 15.28
CA VAL A 701 -2.86 17.68 14.72
C VAL A 701 -4.34 18.03 14.94
N MET A 702 -5.10 18.14 13.87
CA MET A 702 -6.55 18.34 13.94
C MET A 702 -7.24 17.00 14.14
N GLU A 703 -8.14 16.91 15.12
CA GLU A 703 -8.87 15.68 15.41
C GLU A 703 -10.29 15.95 15.90
N GLY A 704 -11.05 14.89 16.18
CA GLY A 704 -12.38 14.98 16.80
C GLY A 704 -13.50 14.79 15.78
N TYR A 705 -14.48 15.70 15.80
CA TYR A 705 -15.60 15.64 14.85
C TYR A 705 -15.17 16.22 13.50
N ALA A 706 -15.38 15.44 12.44
CA ALA A 706 -15.13 15.89 11.07
C ALA A 706 -16.08 17.04 10.67
N PRO A 707 -15.75 17.83 9.62
CA PRO A 707 -16.69 18.77 9.02
C PRO A 707 -18.03 18.09 8.71
N PRO A 708 -19.17 18.80 8.86
CA PRO A 708 -20.44 18.30 8.38
C PRO A 708 -20.34 18.00 6.87
N ARG A 709 -21.03 16.95 6.41
CA ARG A 709 -20.99 16.57 4.99
C ARG A 709 -21.52 17.71 4.13
N ASP A 710 -20.72 18.15 3.17
CA ASP A 710 -21.04 19.26 2.29
C ASP A 710 -20.36 19.05 0.93
N LYS A 711 -21.11 19.23 -0.17
CA LYS A 711 -20.62 19.01 -1.54
C LYS A 711 -19.55 20.02 -1.98
N ARG A 712 -19.44 21.16 -1.28
CA ARG A 712 -18.43 22.20 -1.53
C ARG A 712 -17.07 21.82 -0.94
N LEU A 713 -17.01 20.79 -0.09
CA LEU A 713 -15.78 20.14 0.35
C LEU A 713 -15.61 18.76 -0.30
N LYS A 714 -14.43 18.52 -0.84
CA LYS A 714 -13.98 17.19 -1.25
C LYS A 714 -13.28 16.53 -0.06
N MET A 715 -13.41 15.21 0.01
CA MET A 715 -12.82 14.39 1.06
C MET A 715 -12.14 13.17 0.43
N LEU A 716 -10.99 12.81 0.97
CA LEU A 716 -10.36 11.50 0.83
C LEU A 716 -10.12 10.95 2.23
N GLN A 717 -10.29 9.65 2.41
CA GLN A 717 -10.14 9.02 3.72
C GLN A 717 -9.39 7.70 3.63
N ILE A 718 -8.49 7.44 4.58
CA ILE A 718 -7.77 6.19 4.72
C ILE A 718 -8.14 5.57 6.06
N THR A 719 -8.61 4.33 6.05
CA THR A 719 -9.08 3.61 7.23
C THR A 719 -8.46 2.23 7.33
N PRO A 720 -8.24 1.71 8.55
CA PRO A 720 -7.77 0.37 8.76
C PRO A 720 -8.94 -0.61 8.79
N ASP A 721 -8.82 -1.70 8.05
CA ASP A 721 -9.75 -2.83 8.09
C ASP A 721 -9.00 -4.14 8.38
N PRO A 722 -9.69 -5.23 8.77
CA PRO A 722 -9.04 -6.48 9.12
C PRO A 722 -8.15 -6.95 7.97
N GLY A 723 -6.84 -7.05 8.24
CA GLY A 723 -5.84 -7.47 7.26
C GLY A 723 -5.46 -6.44 6.18
N VAL A 724 -6.13 -5.29 6.07
CA VAL A 724 -5.85 -4.30 5.00
C VAL A 724 -5.91 -2.85 5.50
N ILE A 725 -5.42 -1.93 4.68
CA ILE A 725 -5.78 -0.51 4.72
C ILE A 725 -6.68 -0.24 3.52
N GLU A 726 -7.78 0.48 3.74
CA GLU A 726 -8.71 0.92 2.70
C GLU A 726 -8.49 2.42 2.42
N ALA A 727 -8.39 2.78 1.14
CA ALA A 727 -8.27 4.17 0.71
C ALA A 727 -9.54 4.58 -0.06
N ASN A 728 -10.38 5.40 0.57
CA ASN A 728 -11.58 5.98 -0.01
C ASN A 728 -11.21 7.22 -0.84
N ILE A 729 -11.24 7.11 -2.17
CA ILE A 729 -10.82 8.16 -3.09
C ILE A 729 -12.02 8.98 -3.55
N GLN A 730 -11.82 10.29 -3.68
CA GLN A 730 -12.83 11.21 -4.21
C GLN A 730 -13.32 10.77 -5.60
N PRO A 731 -14.64 10.82 -5.87
CA PRO A 731 -15.16 10.47 -7.17
C PRO A 731 -14.80 11.52 -8.24
N VAL A 732 -14.65 11.06 -9.48
CA VAL A 732 -14.42 11.90 -10.66
C VAL A 732 -15.45 11.63 -11.75
N ASP A 733 -15.71 12.65 -12.57
CA ASP A 733 -16.70 12.59 -13.65
C ASP A 733 -16.10 12.18 -15.00
N ASN A 734 -14.80 12.32 -15.19
CA ASN A 734 -14.13 12.11 -16.46
C ASN A 734 -13.16 10.93 -16.46
N TRP A 735 -13.09 10.28 -17.63
CA TRP A 735 -12.30 9.07 -17.82
C TRP A 735 -10.79 9.25 -17.59
N ARG A 736 -10.20 10.33 -18.09
CA ARG A 736 -8.75 10.54 -18.03
C ARG A 736 -8.26 10.84 -16.61
N ASP A 737 -9.03 11.58 -15.81
CA ASP A 737 -8.73 11.78 -14.40
C ASP A 737 -8.91 10.49 -13.61
N LEU A 738 -9.90 9.64 -13.96
CA LEU A 738 -10.08 8.34 -13.31
C LEU A 738 -8.85 7.44 -13.50
N VAL A 739 -8.33 7.39 -14.74
CA VAL A 739 -7.07 6.70 -15.07
C VAL A 739 -5.91 7.28 -14.27
N ALA A 740 -5.70 8.60 -14.35
CA ALA A 740 -4.58 9.26 -13.70
C ALA A 740 -4.60 9.12 -12.18
N ASN A 741 -5.78 9.22 -11.55
CA ASN A 741 -5.93 9.08 -10.11
C ASN A 741 -5.68 7.64 -9.65
N THR A 742 -6.16 6.66 -10.42
CA THR A 742 -5.95 5.23 -10.10
C THR A 742 -4.47 4.85 -10.26
N GLU A 743 -3.81 5.24 -11.34
CA GLU A 743 -2.37 4.99 -11.53
C GLU A 743 -1.53 5.68 -10.44
N PHE A 744 -1.83 6.94 -10.12
CA PHE A 744 -1.14 7.66 -9.06
C PHE A 744 -1.32 6.99 -7.70
N LEU A 745 -2.53 6.53 -7.37
CA LEU A 745 -2.78 5.89 -6.09
C LEU A 745 -1.99 4.59 -5.91
N TYR A 746 -1.94 3.74 -6.93
CA TYR A 746 -1.14 2.50 -6.87
C TYR A 746 0.35 2.81 -6.72
N GLN A 747 0.85 3.82 -7.44
CA GLN A 747 2.24 4.25 -7.33
C GLN A 747 2.54 4.83 -5.94
N ALA A 748 1.69 5.72 -5.43
CA ALA A 748 1.83 6.30 -4.10
C ALA A 748 1.77 5.22 -3.00
N ALA A 749 0.86 4.25 -3.13
CA ALA A 749 0.80 3.10 -2.22
C ALA A 749 2.12 2.30 -2.25
N PHE A 750 2.64 1.98 -3.44
CA PHE A 750 3.92 1.28 -3.58
C PHE A 750 5.07 2.05 -2.91
N GLU A 751 5.19 3.35 -3.17
CA GLU A 751 6.21 4.20 -2.54
C GLU A 751 6.05 4.30 -1.01
N SER A 752 4.81 4.20 -0.51
CA SER A 752 4.45 4.11 0.91
C SER A 752 4.58 2.70 1.50
N ARG A 753 5.26 1.77 0.83
CA ARG A 753 5.48 0.38 1.28
C ARG A 753 4.21 -0.47 1.32
N LEU A 754 3.21 -0.11 0.52
CA LEU A 754 1.92 -0.79 0.42
C LEU A 754 1.76 -1.47 -0.96
N SER A 755 1.00 -2.55 -1.01
CA SER A 755 0.80 -3.36 -2.21
C SER A 755 -0.65 -3.84 -2.32
N ALA A 756 -1.14 -3.96 -3.55
CA ALA A 756 -2.49 -4.42 -3.88
C ALA A 756 -2.60 -5.96 -3.99
N GLU A 757 -1.53 -6.68 -3.65
CA GLU A 757 -1.42 -8.12 -3.80
C GLU A 757 -0.90 -8.80 -2.55
N LYS A 758 -1.27 -10.08 -2.40
CA LYS A 758 -0.82 -10.97 -1.34
C LYS A 758 -0.45 -12.34 -1.90
N PHE A 759 0.41 -13.03 -1.17
CA PHE A 759 0.80 -14.40 -1.47
C PHE A 759 0.28 -15.30 -0.35
N MET A 760 -0.41 -16.36 -0.73
CA MET A 760 -0.81 -17.43 0.17
C MET A 760 0.43 -18.25 0.58
N THR A 761 0.31 -19.07 1.63
CA THR A 761 1.42 -19.91 2.12
C THR A 761 1.95 -20.91 1.10
N ASP A 762 1.13 -21.29 0.12
CA ASP A 762 1.52 -22.14 -1.02
C ASP A 762 2.09 -21.36 -2.21
N GLY A 763 2.35 -20.05 -2.04
CA GLY A 763 2.89 -19.17 -3.06
C GLY A 763 1.86 -18.68 -4.09
N ARG A 764 0.58 -19.06 -3.97
CA ARG A 764 -0.45 -18.53 -4.87
C ARG A 764 -0.66 -17.03 -4.64
N HIS A 765 -0.65 -16.31 -5.76
CA HIS A 765 -0.92 -14.89 -5.78
C HIS A 765 -2.44 -14.63 -5.74
N THR A 766 -2.88 -13.72 -4.88
CA THR A 766 -4.28 -13.33 -4.67
C THR A 766 -4.38 -11.82 -4.44
N GLY A 767 -5.57 -11.24 -4.62
CA GLY A 767 -5.82 -9.87 -4.17
C GLY A 767 -5.66 -9.75 -2.65
N THR A 768 -5.66 -8.52 -2.14
CA THR A 768 -5.51 -8.24 -0.69
C THR A 768 -6.54 -8.94 0.21
N GLY A 769 -7.69 -9.35 -0.35
CA GLY A 769 -8.83 -9.92 0.37
C GLY A 769 -9.79 -8.88 0.96
N GLY A 770 -9.46 -7.58 0.88
CA GLY A 770 -10.31 -6.48 1.33
C GLY A 770 -11.39 -6.03 0.33
N GLY A 771 -11.30 -6.51 -0.91
CA GLY A 771 -12.16 -6.09 -2.02
C GLY A 771 -11.67 -4.80 -2.70
N ASN A 772 -12.31 -4.46 -3.81
CA ASN A 772 -12.13 -3.23 -4.57
C ASN A 772 -13.51 -2.67 -4.93
N HIS A 773 -14.12 -1.96 -3.98
CA HIS A 773 -15.46 -1.43 -4.20
C HIS A 773 -15.40 -0.22 -5.13
N PHE A 774 -16.32 -0.15 -6.09
CA PHE A 774 -16.52 1.03 -6.92
C PHE A 774 -17.79 1.76 -6.51
N VAL A 775 -17.67 3.07 -6.31
CA VAL A 775 -18.80 3.93 -5.97
C VAL A 775 -19.21 4.69 -7.21
N LEU A 776 -20.46 4.52 -7.64
CA LEU A 776 -21.07 5.14 -8.80
C LEU A 776 -22.14 6.13 -8.35
N GLY A 777 -22.26 7.28 -9.01
CA GLY A 777 -23.32 8.23 -8.67
C GLY A 777 -23.30 9.49 -9.51
N GLY A 778 -23.74 10.60 -8.91
CA GLY A 778 -23.62 11.95 -9.46
C GLY A 778 -22.74 12.83 -8.57
N ALA A 779 -22.49 14.07 -8.99
CA ALA A 779 -21.81 15.07 -8.13
C ALA A 779 -22.68 15.47 -6.93
N THR A 780 -23.99 15.40 -7.10
CA THR A 780 -25.02 15.60 -6.08
C THR A 780 -26.05 14.47 -6.16
N PRO A 781 -26.87 14.26 -5.12
CA PRO A 781 -27.96 13.29 -5.19
C PRO A 781 -28.93 13.58 -6.37
N ASP A 782 -29.21 14.84 -6.67
CA ASP A 782 -30.03 15.27 -7.81
C ASP A 782 -29.40 14.92 -9.17
N ASP A 783 -28.07 14.88 -9.24
CA ASP A 783 -27.34 14.49 -10.44
C ASP A 783 -27.22 12.97 -10.59
N SER A 784 -27.60 12.18 -9.58
CA SER A 784 -27.41 10.73 -9.59
C SER A 784 -28.15 10.09 -10.78
N PRO A 785 -27.44 9.34 -11.65
CA PRO A 785 -28.09 8.67 -12.77
C PRO A 785 -29.09 7.60 -12.29
N PHE A 786 -28.88 7.03 -11.10
CA PHE A 786 -29.76 6.00 -10.54
C PHE A 786 -31.04 6.58 -9.94
N LEU A 787 -31.04 7.84 -9.52
CA LEU A 787 -32.26 8.52 -9.05
C LEU A 787 -33.01 9.20 -10.19
N ARG A 788 -32.28 9.77 -11.16
CA ARG A 788 -32.88 10.40 -12.36
C ARG A 788 -33.52 9.39 -13.29
N LYS A 789 -32.89 8.23 -13.47
CA LYS A 789 -33.37 7.12 -14.32
C LYS A 789 -33.20 5.76 -13.61
N PRO A 790 -34.10 5.40 -12.69
CA PRO A 790 -34.02 4.16 -11.90
C PRO A 790 -33.94 2.86 -12.71
N GLU A 791 -34.41 2.88 -13.96
CA GLU A 791 -34.31 1.77 -14.90
C GLU A 791 -32.85 1.38 -15.19
N LEU A 792 -31.90 2.30 -15.00
CA LEU A 792 -30.47 2.03 -15.09
C LEU A 792 -30.02 1.02 -14.03
N LEU A 793 -30.41 1.23 -12.77
CA LEU A 793 -30.08 0.33 -11.65
C LEU A 793 -30.72 -1.05 -11.88
N ALA A 794 -32.00 -1.06 -12.30
CA ALA A 794 -32.70 -2.28 -12.68
C ALA A 794 -31.94 -3.07 -13.76
N SER A 795 -31.46 -2.37 -14.80
CA SER A 795 -30.70 -2.96 -15.90
C SER A 795 -29.37 -3.54 -15.44
N LEU A 796 -28.64 -2.84 -14.58
CA LEU A 796 -27.36 -3.31 -14.03
C LEU A 796 -27.56 -4.59 -13.21
N ILE A 797 -28.50 -4.59 -12.26
CA ILE A 797 -28.79 -5.76 -11.42
C ILE A 797 -29.18 -6.96 -12.28
N LEU A 798 -30.11 -6.77 -13.22
CA LEU A 798 -30.67 -7.85 -14.03
C LEU A 798 -29.66 -8.39 -15.05
N TYR A 799 -28.87 -7.51 -15.67
CA TYR A 799 -27.81 -7.93 -16.58
C TYR A 799 -26.72 -8.70 -15.84
N TRP A 800 -26.27 -8.20 -14.69
CA TRP A 800 -25.23 -8.88 -13.90
C TRP A 800 -25.71 -10.23 -13.36
N HIS A 801 -26.97 -10.30 -12.94
CA HIS A 801 -27.62 -11.55 -12.54
C HIS A 801 -27.66 -12.57 -13.69
N ASN A 802 -28.04 -12.13 -14.89
CA ASN A 802 -28.11 -12.99 -16.07
C ASN A 802 -26.76 -13.39 -16.67
N HIS A 803 -25.65 -12.83 -16.18
CA HIS A 803 -24.31 -13.17 -16.65
C HIS A 803 -23.37 -13.46 -15.47
N PRO A 804 -23.47 -14.65 -14.83
CA PRO A 804 -22.66 -14.99 -13.67
C PRO A 804 -21.15 -14.95 -13.90
N SER A 805 -20.67 -15.05 -15.14
CA SER A 805 -19.26 -14.85 -15.46
C SER A 805 -18.74 -13.50 -14.96
N LEU A 806 -19.58 -12.46 -14.87
CA LEU A 806 -19.19 -11.16 -14.33
C LEU A 806 -18.94 -11.18 -12.82
N SER A 807 -19.66 -11.99 -12.05
CA SER A 807 -19.36 -12.16 -10.61
C SER A 807 -18.17 -13.10 -10.40
N TYR A 808 -18.13 -14.21 -11.13
CA TYR A 808 -17.16 -15.29 -10.92
C TYR A 808 -15.76 -15.00 -11.50
N LEU A 809 -15.66 -14.19 -12.56
CA LEU A 809 -14.36 -13.82 -13.15
C LEU A 809 -13.56 -12.89 -12.23
N PHE A 810 -14.26 -12.00 -11.52
CA PHE A 810 -13.65 -10.94 -10.73
C PHE A 810 -13.69 -11.20 -9.22
N SER A 811 -14.33 -12.27 -8.78
CA SER A 811 -14.32 -12.69 -7.37
C SER A 811 -13.02 -13.41 -7.01
N GLY A 812 -12.59 -13.24 -5.76
CA GLY A 812 -11.52 -14.05 -5.18
C GLY A 812 -11.95 -15.49 -4.88
N MET A 813 -11.11 -16.22 -4.15
CA MET A 813 -11.34 -17.65 -3.84
C MET A 813 -12.62 -17.93 -3.00
N PHE A 814 -13.26 -16.91 -2.44
CA PHE A 814 -14.42 -17.04 -1.55
C PHE A 814 -15.68 -16.48 -2.22
N ILE A 815 -16.42 -17.35 -2.92
CA ILE A 815 -17.73 -17.05 -3.54
C ILE A 815 -18.85 -17.85 -2.86
N GLY A 816 -20.09 -17.36 -2.90
CA GLY A 816 -21.25 -17.99 -2.28
C GLY A 816 -21.94 -17.11 -1.22
N PRO A 817 -22.96 -17.65 -0.52
CA PRO A 817 -23.85 -16.89 0.38
C PRO A 817 -23.17 -16.21 1.56
N THR A 818 -21.98 -16.68 1.94
CA THR A 818 -21.20 -16.14 3.06
C THR A 818 -20.01 -15.30 2.60
N SER A 819 -19.85 -15.08 1.29
CA SER A 819 -18.80 -14.21 0.73
C SER A 819 -18.97 -12.75 1.18
N GLN A 820 -18.01 -11.88 0.85
CA GLN A 820 -18.12 -10.47 1.22
C GLN A 820 -19.28 -9.75 0.53
N ALA A 821 -19.60 -10.16 -0.70
CA ALA A 821 -20.61 -9.54 -1.55
C ALA A 821 -21.41 -10.60 -2.33
N PRO A 822 -22.20 -11.48 -1.66
CA PRO A 822 -23.00 -12.50 -2.31
C PRO A 822 -23.94 -11.95 -3.37
N ARG A 823 -24.16 -12.77 -4.41
CA ARG A 823 -25.22 -12.54 -5.40
C ARG A 823 -26.60 -12.74 -4.77
N VAL A 824 -27.60 -12.08 -5.36
CA VAL A 824 -29.01 -12.20 -4.93
C VAL A 824 -29.55 -13.63 -5.01
N ASP A 825 -28.99 -14.49 -5.88
CA ASP A 825 -29.43 -15.88 -6.05
C ASP A 825 -28.59 -16.92 -5.29
N GLU A 826 -27.62 -16.47 -4.48
CA GLU A 826 -26.79 -17.37 -3.66
C GLU A 826 -27.30 -17.54 -2.23
N ALA A 827 -28.05 -16.55 -1.70
CA ALA A 827 -28.55 -16.56 -0.34
C ALA A 827 -29.87 -17.33 -0.19
N ARG A 828 -30.92 -16.93 -0.94
CA ARG A 828 -32.23 -17.60 -0.91
C ARG A 828 -32.89 -17.63 -2.29
N ASN A 829 -33.37 -18.81 -2.69
CA ASN A 829 -33.93 -19.03 -4.03
C ASN A 829 -35.24 -18.27 -4.31
N ASP A 830 -35.99 -17.89 -3.28
CA ASP A 830 -37.23 -17.11 -3.37
C ASP A 830 -36.98 -15.62 -3.67
N GLN A 831 -35.78 -15.10 -3.37
CA GLN A 831 -35.43 -13.69 -3.62
C GLN A 831 -35.53 -13.29 -5.10
N LEU A 832 -35.31 -14.21 -6.05
CA LEU A 832 -35.40 -13.89 -7.48
C LEU A 832 -36.82 -13.56 -7.94
N TYR A 833 -37.83 -14.19 -7.34
CA TYR A 833 -39.22 -13.86 -7.62
C TYR A 833 -39.56 -12.46 -7.11
N GLU A 834 -39.16 -12.15 -5.88
CA GLU A 834 -39.34 -10.82 -5.29
C GLU A 834 -38.56 -9.73 -6.06
N LEU A 835 -37.36 -10.05 -6.53
CA LEU A 835 -36.56 -9.14 -7.36
C LEU A 835 -37.31 -8.77 -8.64
N GLU A 836 -37.89 -9.73 -9.36
CA GLU A 836 -38.65 -9.44 -10.57
C GLU A 836 -39.85 -8.52 -10.29
N ILE A 837 -40.56 -8.73 -9.18
CA ILE A 837 -41.65 -7.85 -8.75
C ILE A 837 -41.13 -6.44 -8.45
N ALA A 838 -40.03 -6.33 -7.72
CA ALA A 838 -39.43 -5.03 -7.39
C ALA A 838 -38.99 -4.26 -8.64
N LEU A 839 -38.36 -4.94 -9.61
CA LEU A 839 -37.99 -4.32 -10.88
C LEU A 839 -39.22 -3.88 -11.68
N GLN A 840 -40.28 -4.70 -11.71
CA GLN A 840 -41.56 -4.31 -12.35
C GLN A 840 -42.18 -3.09 -11.67
N GLU A 841 -42.15 -3.00 -10.34
CA GLU A 841 -42.70 -1.84 -9.63
C GLU A 841 -41.88 -0.57 -9.86
N ILE A 842 -40.56 -0.67 -10.03
CA ILE A 842 -39.73 0.47 -10.46
C ILE A 842 -40.21 1.01 -11.82
N HIS A 843 -40.45 0.12 -12.79
CA HIS A 843 -40.96 0.52 -14.10
C HIS A 843 -42.39 1.09 -14.01
N ALA A 844 -43.29 0.45 -13.26
CA ALA A 844 -44.67 0.93 -13.10
C ALA A 844 -44.74 2.28 -12.37
N ALA A 845 -43.91 2.48 -11.35
CA ALA A 845 -43.78 3.76 -10.66
C ALA A 845 -43.24 4.85 -11.58
N ARG A 846 -42.26 4.51 -12.43
CA ARG A 846 -41.72 5.43 -13.44
C ARG A 846 -42.76 5.83 -14.48
N GLU A 847 -43.57 4.90 -14.97
CA GLU A 847 -44.69 5.21 -15.87
C GLU A 847 -45.72 6.14 -15.21
N ARG A 848 -45.97 5.95 -13.91
CA ARG A 848 -46.95 6.73 -13.13
C ARG A 848 -46.48 8.15 -12.82
N HIS A 849 -45.22 8.32 -12.45
CA HIS A 849 -44.68 9.58 -11.91
C HIS A 849 -43.75 10.34 -12.88
N GLY A 850 -43.27 9.69 -13.95
CA GLY A 850 -42.29 10.27 -14.87
C GLY A 850 -41.01 10.70 -14.16
N ASP A 851 -40.46 11.85 -14.56
CA ASP A 851 -39.27 12.46 -13.95
C ASP A 851 -39.47 12.91 -12.49
N ALA A 852 -40.73 13.00 -12.04
CA ALA A 852 -41.06 13.36 -10.66
C ALA A 852 -41.18 12.14 -9.73
N MET A 853 -40.72 10.95 -10.15
CA MET A 853 -40.72 9.75 -9.32
C MET A 853 -39.95 9.99 -8.01
N PRO A 854 -40.58 9.82 -6.84
CA PRO A 854 -39.89 10.01 -5.57
C PRO A 854 -38.70 9.03 -5.40
N PRO A 855 -37.48 9.51 -5.08
CA PRO A 855 -36.29 8.67 -4.94
C PRO A 855 -36.44 7.49 -3.96
N TRP A 856 -37.20 7.69 -2.87
CA TRP A 856 -37.42 6.64 -1.86
C TRP A 856 -38.17 5.42 -2.39
N LEU A 857 -38.89 5.52 -3.51
CA LEU A 857 -39.55 4.35 -4.13
C LEU A 857 -38.53 3.34 -4.67
N VAL A 858 -37.40 3.83 -5.20
CA VAL A 858 -36.33 2.96 -5.72
C VAL A 858 -35.71 2.15 -4.58
N ASP A 859 -35.30 2.86 -3.52
CA ASP A 859 -34.69 2.25 -2.33
C ASP A 859 -35.63 1.24 -1.66
N ARG A 860 -36.89 1.64 -1.39
CA ARG A 860 -37.87 0.78 -0.72
C ARG A 860 -38.21 -0.48 -1.51
N SER A 861 -38.14 -0.43 -2.85
CA SER A 861 -38.40 -1.59 -3.70
C SER A 861 -37.27 -2.61 -3.63
N LEU A 862 -36.02 -2.18 -3.42
CA LEU A 862 -34.83 -3.04 -3.52
C LEU A 862 -34.18 -3.38 -2.17
N ARG A 863 -34.31 -2.55 -1.14
CA ARG A 863 -33.57 -2.63 0.13
C ARG A 863 -33.67 -3.96 0.85
N ASN A 864 -34.84 -4.61 0.81
CA ASN A 864 -35.03 -5.91 1.49
C ASN A 864 -34.66 -7.11 0.61
N ILE A 865 -34.27 -6.88 -0.63
CA ILE A 865 -33.91 -7.89 -1.62
C ILE A 865 -32.39 -7.91 -1.82
N LEU A 866 -31.77 -6.74 -1.93
CA LEU A 866 -30.32 -6.56 -2.04
C LEU A 866 -29.66 -6.65 -0.66
N VAL A 867 -29.71 -7.84 -0.06
CA VAL A 867 -29.19 -8.14 1.27
C VAL A 867 -28.52 -9.51 1.31
N ASP A 868 -27.60 -9.70 2.26
CA ASP A 868 -27.07 -11.02 2.57
C ASP A 868 -28.08 -11.90 3.35
N VAL A 869 -27.66 -13.12 3.70
CA VAL A 869 -28.46 -14.08 4.48
C VAL A 869 -28.95 -13.55 5.83
N THR A 870 -28.26 -12.56 6.40
CA THR A 870 -28.57 -11.91 7.69
C THR A 870 -29.46 -10.67 7.55
N GLY A 871 -29.74 -10.24 6.32
CA GLY A 871 -30.49 -9.01 6.04
C GLY A 871 -29.62 -7.76 5.95
N ASN A 872 -28.29 -7.91 5.82
CA ASN A 872 -27.36 -6.79 5.74
C ASN A 872 -27.21 -6.31 4.28
N THR A 873 -27.66 -5.09 4.02
CA THR A 873 -27.57 -4.41 2.71
C THR A 873 -26.13 -4.09 2.29
N HIS A 874 -25.26 -3.79 3.25
CA HIS A 874 -23.84 -3.48 3.02
C HIS A 874 -23.06 -4.68 2.45
N ARG A 875 -23.60 -5.88 2.53
CA ARG A 875 -22.98 -7.12 2.01
C ARG A 875 -23.59 -7.59 0.70
N SER A 876 -24.40 -6.77 0.03
CA SER A 876 -24.91 -7.10 -1.29
C SER A 876 -23.90 -6.79 -2.40
N GLU A 877 -23.98 -7.52 -3.52
CA GLU A 877 -23.16 -7.28 -4.70
C GLU A 877 -23.28 -5.84 -5.22
N PHE A 878 -24.53 -5.36 -5.31
CA PHE A 878 -24.90 -3.97 -5.58
C PHE A 878 -25.49 -3.35 -4.31
N CYS A 879 -24.65 -2.66 -3.54
CA CYS A 879 -25.02 -2.04 -2.28
C CYS A 879 -25.67 -0.67 -2.51
N ILE A 880 -26.85 -0.48 -1.90
CA ILE A 880 -27.68 0.72 -2.01
C ILE A 880 -27.78 1.50 -0.69
N ASP A 881 -26.88 1.26 0.27
CA ASP A 881 -26.91 1.95 1.57
C ASP A 881 -26.72 3.46 1.46
N LYS A 882 -25.95 3.90 0.47
CA LYS A 882 -25.70 5.31 0.18
C LYS A 882 -26.62 5.86 -0.94
N LEU A 883 -27.63 5.10 -1.38
CA LEU A 883 -28.54 5.52 -2.46
C LEU A 883 -29.62 6.47 -1.94
N TYR A 884 -30.60 5.96 -1.19
CA TYR A 884 -31.66 6.76 -0.59
C TYR A 884 -32.23 6.11 0.68
N SER A 885 -31.37 5.83 1.67
CA SER A 885 -31.85 5.27 2.94
C SER A 885 -32.80 6.24 3.66
N PRO A 886 -33.96 5.77 4.18
CA PRO A 886 -34.86 6.62 4.93
C PRO A 886 -34.31 7.00 6.31
N ASP A 887 -33.36 6.23 6.85
CA ASP A 887 -32.93 6.30 8.26
C ASP A 887 -32.11 7.54 8.61
N SER A 888 -31.35 8.10 7.64
CA SER A 888 -30.53 9.29 7.87
C SER A 888 -30.31 10.11 6.58
N PRO A 889 -30.08 11.44 6.70
CA PRO A 889 -29.62 12.26 5.58
C PRO A 889 -28.31 11.75 4.96
N THR A 890 -27.40 11.22 5.78
CA THR A 890 -26.14 10.59 5.34
C THR A 890 -26.30 9.37 4.42
N GLY A 891 -27.48 8.74 4.40
CA GLY A 891 -27.82 7.63 3.48
C GLY A 891 -28.51 8.06 2.19
N ARG A 892 -28.75 9.36 1.98
CA ARG A 892 -29.46 9.92 0.80
C ARG A 892 -28.51 10.61 -0.17
N LEU A 893 -27.44 9.92 -0.55
CA LEU A 893 -26.38 10.49 -1.38
C LEU A 893 -26.55 10.21 -2.88
N GLY A 894 -27.49 9.33 -3.26
CA GLY A 894 -27.67 8.91 -4.65
C GLY A 894 -26.52 8.03 -5.16
N LEU A 895 -25.79 7.35 -4.28
CA LEU A 895 -24.63 6.52 -4.64
C LEU A 895 -24.99 5.03 -4.65
N LEU A 896 -24.44 4.31 -5.63
CA LEU A 896 -24.49 2.86 -5.77
C LEU A 896 -23.07 2.30 -5.60
N GLU A 897 -22.90 1.28 -4.77
CA GLU A 897 -21.61 0.62 -4.58
C GLU A 897 -21.60 -0.76 -5.23
N MET A 898 -20.62 -1.01 -6.10
CA MET A 898 -20.36 -2.34 -6.65
C MET A 898 -19.25 -3.00 -5.84
N ARG A 899 -19.57 -4.08 -5.13
CA ARG A 899 -18.70 -4.69 -4.11
C ARG A 899 -18.09 -6.03 -4.52
N ALA A 900 -18.49 -6.58 -5.66
CA ALA A 900 -18.12 -7.93 -6.09
C ALA A 900 -16.67 -8.08 -6.59
N PHE A 901 -15.97 -6.99 -6.85
CA PHE A 901 -14.62 -7.03 -7.41
C PHE A 901 -13.58 -7.31 -6.32
N GLU A 902 -12.76 -8.34 -6.53
CA GLU A 902 -11.51 -8.52 -5.80
C GLU A 902 -10.51 -7.42 -6.20
N MET A 903 -9.64 -7.05 -5.26
CA MET A 903 -8.57 -6.09 -5.52
C MET A 903 -7.61 -6.58 -6.61
N PRO A 904 -7.55 -5.88 -7.76
CA PRO A 904 -6.65 -6.27 -8.81
C PRO A 904 -5.23 -5.80 -8.47
N PRO A 905 -4.21 -6.61 -8.81
CA PRO A 905 -2.83 -6.36 -8.41
C PRO A 905 -2.16 -5.20 -9.17
N HIS A 906 -2.81 -4.67 -10.22
CA HIS A 906 -2.27 -3.62 -11.07
C HIS A 906 -3.32 -2.56 -11.41
N ALA A 907 -2.93 -1.28 -11.41
CA ALA A 907 -3.81 -0.14 -11.68
C ALA A 907 -4.61 -0.29 -12.98
N ARG A 908 -3.93 -0.63 -14.09
CA ARG A 908 -4.58 -0.85 -15.40
C ARG A 908 -5.66 -1.93 -15.38
N MET A 909 -5.53 -2.97 -14.55
CA MET A 909 -6.58 -3.98 -14.39
C MET A 909 -7.79 -3.40 -13.66
N SER A 910 -7.59 -2.61 -12.60
CA SER A 910 -8.66 -1.87 -11.92
C SER A 910 -9.38 -0.93 -12.88
N ILE A 911 -8.62 -0.18 -13.69
CA ILE A 911 -9.18 0.77 -14.67
C ILE A 911 -10.02 0.05 -15.73
N ALA A 912 -9.62 -1.15 -16.17
CA ALA A 912 -10.43 -1.95 -17.09
C ALA A 912 -11.76 -2.40 -16.47
N GLN A 913 -11.78 -2.79 -15.18
CA GLN A 913 -13.01 -3.11 -14.45
C GLN A 913 -13.92 -1.87 -14.31
N GLN A 914 -13.33 -0.71 -14.02
CA GLN A 914 -14.05 0.57 -13.96
C GLN A 914 -14.64 0.96 -15.32
N LEU A 915 -13.90 0.76 -16.42
CA LEU A 915 -14.40 1.00 -17.78
C LEU A 915 -15.60 0.12 -18.11
N LEU A 916 -15.57 -1.16 -17.72
CA LEU A 916 -16.70 -2.08 -17.91
C LEU A 916 -17.97 -1.51 -17.27
N MET A 917 -17.90 -1.04 -16.02
CA MET A 917 -19.04 -0.45 -15.32
C MET A 917 -19.53 0.84 -15.99
N ARG A 918 -18.61 1.73 -16.43
CA ARG A 918 -18.97 2.97 -17.17
C ARG A 918 -19.64 2.65 -18.51
N ALA A 919 -19.12 1.65 -19.24
CA ALA A 919 -19.66 1.24 -20.53
C ALA A 919 -21.06 0.62 -20.40
N LEU A 920 -21.28 -0.22 -19.38
CA LEU A 920 -22.62 -0.75 -19.07
C LEU A 920 -23.59 0.37 -18.68
N ALA A 921 -23.14 1.33 -17.88
CA ALA A 921 -23.97 2.48 -17.52
C ALA A 921 -24.38 3.30 -18.76
N ALA A 922 -23.42 3.61 -19.64
CA ALA A 922 -23.67 4.31 -20.89
C ALA A 922 -24.64 3.55 -21.82
N ARG A 923 -24.49 2.23 -21.91
CA ARG A 923 -25.35 1.36 -22.73
C ARG A 923 -26.78 1.34 -22.20
N PHE A 924 -26.95 1.01 -20.91
CA PHE A 924 -28.27 0.85 -20.30
C PHE A 924 -29.02 2.17 -20.10
N TRP A 925 -28.29 3.29 -20.07
CA TRP A 925 -28.90 4.60 -20.14
C TRP A 925 -29.67 4.81 -21.45
N ARG A 926 -29.16 4.34 -22.59
CA ARG A 926 -29.86 4.43 -23.89
C ARG A 926 -30.91 3.34 -24.05
N GLU A 927 -30.52 2.11 -23.76
CA GLU A 927 -31.34 0.92 -23.98
C GLU A 927 -31.39 0.07 -22.70
N PRO A 928 -32.44 0.24 -21.88
CA PRO A 928 -32.63 -0.54 -20.67
C PRO A 928 -32.68 -2.04 -20.94
N TYR A 929 -32.08 -2.83 -20.06
CA TYR A 929 -32.08 -4.29 -20.15
C TYR A 929 -33.32 -4.87 -19.47
N THR A 930 -34.18 -5.56 -20.23
CA THR A 930 -35.53 -6.00 -19.80
C THR A 930 -35.76 -7.50 -19.90
N ALA A 931 -34.70 -8.31 -19.96
CA ALA A 931 -34.81 -9.77 -20.03
C ALA A 931 -35.31 -10.37 -18.69
N PRO A 932 -36.01 -11.51 -18.68
CA PRO A 932 -36.39 -12.17 -17.42
C PRO A 932 -35.16 -12.60 -16.60
N ALA A 933 -35.30 -12.71 -15.28
CA ALA A 933 -34.19 -13.13 -14.42
C ALA A 933 -33.97 -14.65 -14.56
N THR A 934 -32.77 -15.03 -14.99
CA THR A 934 -32.42 -16.44 -15.22
C THR A 934 -32.40 -17.20 -13.90
N ARG A 935 -33.06 -18.37 -13.83
CA ARG A 935 -33.06 -19.22 -12.64
C ARG A 935 -31.91 -20.24 -12.75
N TRP A 936 -30.72 -19.85 -12.31
CA TRP A 936 -29.51 -20.69 -12.44
C TRP A 936 -29.56 -21.96 -11.59
N GLY A 937 -30.09 -21.88 -10.37
CA GLY A 937 -30.13 -23.02 -9.44
C GLY A 937 -28.72 -23.60 -9.23
N THR A 938 -28.60 -24.94 -9.23
CA THR A 938 -27.29 -25.59 -9.06
C THR A 938 -26.31 -25.33 -10.21
N GLN A 939 -26.81 -24.98 -11.41
CA GLN A 939 -25.95 -24.69 -12.56
C GLN A 939 -25.04 -23.48 -12.34
N LEU A 940 -25.39 -22.60 -11.39
CA LEU A 940 -24.57 -21.45 -11.01
C LEU A 940 -23.16 -21.92 -10.62
N HIS A 941 -23.07 -22.79 -9.61
CA HIS A 941 -21.79 -23.29 -9.14
C HIS A 941 -21.21 -24.37 -10.07
N ASP A 942 -22.05 -25.27 -10.62
CA ASP A 942 -21.57 -26.38 -11.47
C ASP A 942 -20.87 -25.90 -12.74
N ARG A 943 -21.30 -24.75 -13.29
CA ARG A 943 -20.71 -24.18 -14.52
C ARG A 943 -19.67 -23.11 -14.20
N PHE A 944 -20.03 -22.11 -13.40
CA PHE A 944 -19.23 -20.89 -13.31
C PHE A 944 -18.04 -20.99 -12.34
N LEU A 945 -17.90 -22.08 -11.58
CA LEU A 945 -16.63 -22.43 -10.92
C LEU A 945 -15.59 -23.01 -11.91
N LEU A 946 -15.99 -23.35 -13.13
CA LEU A 946 -15.10 -23.91 -14.15
C LEU A 946 -14.65 -22.83 -15.14
N PRO A 947 -13.33 -22.70 -15.42
CA PRO A 947 -12.82 -21.67 -16.32
C PRO A 947 -13.46 -21.64 -17.72
N ALA A 948 -13.94 -22.78 -18.22
CA ALA A 948 -14.54 -22.87 -19.56
C ALA A 948 -15.86 -22.10 -19.72
N TYR A 949 -16.60 -21.85 -18.63
CA TYR A 949 -17.86 -21.08 -18.66
C TYR A 949 -17.67 -19.62 -18.26
N VAL A 950 -16.51 -19.30 -17.66
CA VAL A 950 -16.14 -17.93 -17.26
C VAL A 950 -15.40 -17.21 -18.40
N ARG A 951 -14.60 -17.94 -19.18
CA ARG A 951 -13.79 -17.42 -20.30
C ARG A 951 -14.58 -17.06 -21.55
#